data_AF-A0A2D5WGA3-F1
#
_entry.id   AF-A0A2D5WGA3-F1
#
_cell.length_a   1.000
_cell.length_b   1.000
_cell.length_c   1.000
_cell.angle_alpha   90.00
_cell.angle_beta   90.00
_cell.angle_gamma   90.00
#
_symmetry.space_group_name_H-M   'P 1'
#
loop_
_entity.id
_entity.type
_entity.pdbx_description
1 polymer ?
#
loop_
_entity_poly.entity_id
_entity_poly.type
_entity_poly.pdbx_seq_one_letter_code
_entity_poly.pdbx_strand_id
1 'polypeptide(L)'
;MTRQEKLIARYEEFHRNETNRLVHFVCVPLIALSLVGLLWGIKIPTALGDELSVTLNAGAIFIGLVSVYYLFLSLGSLLGMLYFGLAASVLCISVEASPLPLFGVSLAVFVLAWAGQFIGHGIEGKKPAFTEDIQFLLVSPAWLLDALYKKPALTVLNALLVGVGSLGLADRLFAMKPAPDFSAALGQAAKYDVQIVRDEWGIPHILGKTDADTAHGLAYANAEDDFETIQNILLAVRGKLASVAGLEMAPNDYYVHLIRLWDGLDEKYATLDPQFRAICEGYCDGLNLYASRHPDKLKRNLWPAKPEDVVAGSIHKLPMMFGLHSTLAKLLADADQPPVVASAVHPDGLPIGSNFMAVGPGRSTDGAMRACINSHQPWTGPVAWYEAHLISDEGQNIYGGLFPGSPVIFLGHNDYIAWGHTVNQPDLVDVFELELHPENENQYNVDGEWLELERRLAPLEIRVWRDFRWTVNREVLHSIYGPAMRVGDRVFAVRYAGIGEFRQLEQWYRMGRAQNLDEFKDAMRLHALPMFNTGYGDRAGNLFYVYNALLPERTDGHDWRGTVPGNTRDTLWTEYRPFDELPIVENPESGFIQNCNSNPFRTTPGADNPDELAFSENYGIEKWMTNRALRAVELYGGDDSITHDEFLRYKYDKQYSEKSKLRQRIAAFVEAQSGNGELKEEIELLRRWDGGTGKANRSAALVLLTDRTRSNSSRGSRGHDQTLEQLRQAAADLRKHFGRIDPEWGEVNRLVRGDKDLPLGGGPDTLRAIYGRPQDNGKLAGVAGDCFFQFVEWDRDGKLRAWAINQFGSNPGDPDSPHHTDQAPLFADEKLRNVPFTREEVLAAAKRTYRPVEQ
;
A
#
# COMPACT_ATOMS: atom_id res chain seq x y z
N MET A 1 -38.22 35.81 -39.22
CA MET A 1 -36.82 35.39 -39.41
C MET A 1 -35.96 35.92 -38.28
N THR A 2 -35.34 35.03 -37.50
CA THR A 2 -34.32 35.38 -36.50
C THR A 2 -33.11 36.06 -37.17
N ARG A 3 -32.26 36.73 -36.39
CA ARG A 3 -31.02 37.33 -36.90
C ARG A 3 -30.14 36.29 -37.60
N GLN A 4 -30.05 35.10 -37.01
CA GLN A 4 -29.35 33.95 -37.58
C GLN A 4 -29.95 33.52 -38.93
N GLU A 5 -31.27 33.35 -39.03
CA GLU A 5 -31.93 32.94 -40.28
C GLU A 5 -31.69 33.95 -41.42
N LYS A 6 -31.67 35.25 -41.13
CA LYS A 6 -31.36 36.29 -42.14
C LYS A 6 -29.91 36.21 -42.62
N LEU A 7 -28.96 36.00 -41.71
CA LEU A 7 -27.54 35.89 -42.03
C LEU A 7 -27.23 34.61 -42.82
N ILE A 8 -27.83 33.49 -42.43
CA ILE A 8 -27.71 32.19 -43.11
C ILE A 8 -28.32 32.25 -44.51
N ALA A 9 -29.52 32.82 -44.66
CA ALA A 9 -30.15 32.96 -45.98
C ALA A 9 -29.31 33.82 -46.93
N ARG A 10 -28.76 34.94 -46.44
CA ARG A 10 -27.86 35.79 -47.23
C ARG A 10 -26.55 35.10 -47.56
N TYR A 11 -25.97 34.34 -46.63
CA TYR A 11 -24.75 33.56 -46.90
C TYR A 11 -24.99 32.44 -47.91
N GLU A 12 -26.16 31.79 -47.88
CA GLU A 12 -26.52 30.73 -48.82
C GLU A 12 -26.61 31.20 -50.28
N GLU A 13 -26.93 32.48 -50.53
CA GLU A 13 -26.94 33.05 -51.88
C GLU A 13 -25.58 32.97 -52.58
N PHE A 14 -24.48 32.95 -51.81
CA PHE A 14 -23.11 32.83 -52.33
C PHE A 14 -22.70 31.39 -52.67
N HIS A 15 -23.52 30.40 -52.33
CA HIS A 15 -23.18 28.98 -52.40
C HIS A 15 -24.34 28.19 -53.00
N ARG A 16 -24.48 28.21 -54.34
CA ARG A 16 -25.51 27.45 -55.08
C ARG A 16 -24.96 26.18 -55.71
N ASN A 17 -23.66 26.08 -55.97
CA ASN A 17 -23.03 24.90 -56.54
C ASN A 17 -22.78 23.82 -55.47
N GLU A 18 -23.17 22.58 -55.75
CA GLU A 18 -23.02 21.45 -54.80
C GLU A 18 -21.56 21.14 -54.46
N THR A 19 -20.65 21.24 -55.43
CA THR A 19 -19.21 21.02 -55.22
C THR A 19 -18.63 22.10 -54.31
N ASN A 20 -19.00 23.37 -54.53
CA ASN A 20 -18.56 24.47 -53.68
C ASN A 20 -19.11 24.33 -52.25
N ARG A 21 -20.37 23.90 -52.10
CA ARG A 21 -20.95 23.56 -50.79
C ARG A 21 -20.14 22.46 -50.11
N LEU A 22 -19.82 21.37 -50.79
CA LEU A 22 -19.02 20.28 -50.22
C LEU A 22 -17.62 20.74 -49.78
N VAL A 23 -16.97 21.57 -50.59
CA VAL A 23 -15.68 22.20 -50.24
C VAL A 23 -15.79 23.03 -48.96
N HIS A 24 -16.89 23.76 -48.76
CA HIS A 24 -17.16 24.49 -47.52
C HIS A 24 -17.36 23.59 -46.31
N PHE A 25 -18.09 22.47 -46.47
CA PHE A 25 -18.27 21.49 -45.39
C PHE A 25 -16.94 20.88 -44.89
N VAL A 26 -15.91 20.82 -45.73
CA VAL A 26 -14.59 20.30 -45.34
C VAL A 26 -13.65 21.40 -44.88
N CYS A 27 -13.50 22.48 -45.66
CA CYS A 27 -12.46 23.46 -45.43
C CYS A 27 -12.78 24.43 -44.28
N VAL A 28 -14.04 24.82 -44.07
CA VAL A 28 -14.40 25.78 -43.00
C VAL A 28 -14.09 25.21 -41.60
N PRO A 29 -14.47 23.96 -41.26
CA PRO A 29 -14.05 23.35 -40.00
C PRO A 29 -12.54 23.25 -39.84
N LEU A 30 -11.81 22.90 -40.91
CA LEU A 30 -10.34 22.82 -40.88
C LEU A 30 -9.68 24.17 -40.67
N ILE A 31 -10.19 25.24 -41.30
CA ILE A 31 -9.72 26.62 -41.09
C ILE A 31 -9.97 27.05 -39.64
N ALA A 32 -11.16 26.81 -39.10
CA ALA A 32 -11.47 27.14 -37.72
C ALA A 32 -10.57 26.38 -36.72
N LEU A 33 -10.38 25.07 -36.95
CA LEU A 33 -9.56 24.20 -36.12
C LEU A 33 -8.08 24.61 -36.14
N SER A 34 -7.54 24.84 -37.34
CA SER A 34 -6.14 25.26 -37.51
C SER A 34 -5.89 26.68 -36.99
N LEU A 35 -6.86 27.59 -37.10
CA LEU A 35 -6.77 28.91 -36.48
C LEU A 35 -6.70 28.81 -34.96
N VAL A 36 -7.54 27.97 -34.34
CA VAL A 36 -7.45 27.67 -32.91
C VAL A 36 -6.06 27.13 -32.57
N GLY A 37 -5.53 26.17 -33.34
CA GLY A 37 -4.19 25.60 -33.14
C GLY A 37 -3.04 26.61 -33.26
N LEU A 38 -3.11 27.54 -34.22
CA LEU A 38 -2.15 28.64 -34.38
C LEU A 38 -2.15 29.58 -33.16
N LEU A 39 -3.33 29.89 -32.62
CA LEU A 39 -3.49 30.73 -31.43
C LEU A 39 -3.18 29.98 -30.14
N TRP A 40 -3.35 28.66 -30.11
CA TRP A 40 -3.17 27.82 -28.93
C TRP A 40 -1.72 27.81 -28.40
N GLY A 41 -0.75 27.97 -29.31
CA GLY A 41 0.68 28.09 -28.97
C GLY A 41 1.03 29.40 -28.27
N ILE A 42 0.15 30.40 -28.26
CA ILE A 42 0.37 31.68 -27.58
C ILE A 42 -0.12 31.54 -26.13
N LYS A 43 0.83 31.37 -25.21
CA LYS A 43 0.59 31.28 -23.77
C LYS A 43 0.62 32.68 -23.15
N ILE A 44 -0.44 33.04 -22.44
CA ILE A 44 -0.62 34.32 -21.77
C ILE A 44 -0.53 34.07 -20.25
N PRO A 45 0.62 34.38 -19.62
CA PRO A 45 0.75 34.27 -18.18
C PRO A 45 -0.21 35.28 -17.53
N THR A 46 -1.18 34.78 -16.77
CA THR A 46 -2.20 35.60 -16.10
C THR A 46 -2.12 35.34 -14.61
N ALA A 47 -1.76 36.36 -13.83
CA ALA A 47 -1.88 36.32 -12.39
C ALA A 47 -3.27 36.84 -12.00
N LEU A 48 -4.03 36.04 -11.26
CA LEU A 48 -5.31 36.39 -10.64
C LEU A 48 -5.08 36.48 -9.14
N GLY A 49 -4.57 37.62 -8.68
CA GLY A 49 -4.14 37.82 -7.29
C GLY A 49 -2.74 37.24 -6.99
N ASP A 50 -2.33 37.34 -5.72
CA ASP A 50 -0.99 36.89 -5.27
C ASP A 50 -0.86 35.36 -5.18
N GLU A 51 -1.98 34.63 -5.25
CA GLU A 51 -2.03 33.17 -5.00
C GLU A 51 -2.37 32.31 -6.23
N LEU A 52 -2.81 32.89 -7.36
CA LEU A 52 -3.26 32.12 -8.52
C LEU A 52 -2.61 32.58 -9.83
N SER A 53 -1.58 31.86 -10.28
CA SER A 53 -1.04 32.01 -11.64
C SER A 53 -1.74 31.01 -12.58
N VAL A 54 -2.57 31.51 -13.50
CA VAL A 54 -3.17 30.72 -14.58
C VAL A 54 -2.53 31.10 -15.90
N THR A 55 -1.98 30.12 -16.62
CA THR A 55 -1.54 30.36 -18.00
C THR A 55 -2.73 30.15 -18.93
N LEU A 56 -3.36 31.25 -19.36
CA LEU A 56 -4.40 31.19 -20.37
C LEU A 56 -3.76 30.97 -21.75
N ASN A 57 -4.42 30.21 -22.62
CA ASN A 57 -3.99 30.08 -24.01
C ASN A 57 -4.86 30.97 -24.91
N ALA A 58 -4.27 31.66 -25.89
CA ALA A 58 -5.01 32.59 -26.73
C ALA A 58 -6.09 31.89 -27.58
N GLY A 59 -5.94 30.59 -27.86
CA GLY A 59 -6.95 29.78 -28.53
C GLY A 59 -8.25 29.59 -27.73
N ALA A 60 -8.16 29.37 -26.42
CA ALA A 60 -9.28 29.22 -25.50
C ALA A 60 -10.00 30.54 -25.28
N ILE A 61 -9.23 31.64 -25.17
CA ILE A 61 -9.80 33.00 -25.15
C ILE A 61 -10.54 33.26 -26.47
N PHE A 62 -9.95 32.91 -27.61
CA PHE A 62 -10.59 33.04 -28.92
C PHE A 62 -11.89 32.23 -29.01
N ILE A 63 -11.90 30.97 -28.54
CA ILE A 63 -13.12 30.14 -28.46
C ILE A 63 -14.18 30.83 -27.58
N GLY A 64 -13.79 31.37 -26.43
CA GLY A 64 -14.70 32.10 -25.52
C GLY A 64 -15.32 33.32 -26.19
N LEU A 65 -14.50 34.18 -26.82
CA LEU A 65 -14.96 35.38 -27.52
C LEU A 65 -15.89 35.04 -28.70
N VAL A 66 -15.53 34.02 -29.49
CA VAL A 66 -16.36 33.54 -30.60
C VAL A 66 -17.68 32.97 -30.07
N SER A 67 -17.66 32.22 -28.95
CA SER A 67 -18.87 31.68 -28.33
C SER A 67 -19.86 32.77 -27.90
N VAL A 68 -19.36 33.91 -27.41
CA VAL A 68 -20.21 35.09 -27.11
C VAL A 68 -20.92 35.59 -28.36
N TYR A 69 -20.27 35.65 -29.52
CA TYR A 69 -20.92 36.01 -30.78
C TYR A 69 -22.06 35.03 -31.13
N TYR A 70 -21.83 33.72 -30.98
CA TYR A 70 -22.84 32.70 -31.27
C TYR A 70 -24.01 32.68 -30.27
N LEU A 71 -23.78 33.05 -29.01
CA LEU A 71 -24.85 33.28 -28.03
C LEU A 71 -25.86 34.33 -28.53
N PHE A 72 -25.38 35.40 -29.17
CA PHE A 72 -26.24 36.43 -29.77
C PHE A 72 -26.92 36.00 -31.08
N LEU A 73 -26.55 34.85 -31.66
CA LEU A 73 -27.22 34.26 -32.84
C LEU A 73 -28.34 33.30 -32.43
N SER A 74 -28.02 32.26 -31.66
CA SER A 74 -28.98 31.37 -31.00
C SER A 74 -28.30 30.43 -30.00
N LEU A 75 -29.09 29.88 -29.06
CA LEU A 75 -28.61 28.87 -28.11
C LEU A 75 -28.07 27.61 -28.80
N GLY A 76 -28.70 27.17 -29.90
CA GLY A 76 -28.25 25.98 -30.65
C GLY A 76 -26.89 26.20 -31.33
N SER A 77 -26.63 27.39 -31.85
CA SER A 77 -25.32 27.73 -32.43
C SER A 77 -24.24 27.87 -31.35
N LEU A 78 -24.58 28.42 -30.18
CA LEU A 78 -23.69 28.43 -29.02
C LEU A 78 -23.27 27.01 -28.62
N LEU A 79 -24.23 26.11 -28.42
CA LEU A 79 -23.95 24.73 -28.01
C LEU A 79 -23.08 24.00 -29.04
N GLY A 80 -23.36 24.18 -30.33
CA GLY A 80 -22.53 23.62 -31.42
C GLY A 80 -21.11 24.18 -31.43
N MET A 81 -20.95 25.47 -31.17
CA MET A 81 -19.63 26.12 -31.12
C MET A 81 -18.85 25.72 -29.86
N LEU A 82 -19.50 25.60 -28.70
CA LEU A 82 -18.86 25.09 -27.48
C LEU A 82 -18.38 23.65 -27.66
N TYR A 83 -19.18 22.82 -28.32
CA TYR A 83 -18.80 21.45 -28.67
C TYR A 83 -17.58 21.41 -29.61
N PHE A 84 -17.59 22.20 -30.69
CA PHE A 84 -16.45 22.29 -31.59
C PHE A 84 -15.20 22.84 -30.86
N GLY A 85 -15.37 23.85 -30.01
CA GLY A 85 -14.30 24.44 -29.21
C GLY A 85 -13.65 23.41 -28.27
N LEU A 86 -14.46 22.56 -27.64
CA LEU A 86 -13.98 21.44 -26.83
C LEU A 86 -13.18 20.44 -27.68
N ALA A 87 -13.71 20.02 -28.82
CA ALA A 87 -13.03 19.09 -29.72
C ALA A 87 -11.69 19.66 -30.26
N ALA A 88 -11.69 20.95 -30.64
CA ALA A 88 -10.51 21.65 -31.11
C ALA A 88 -9.45 21.77 -29.99
N SER A 89 -9.89 22.07 -28.77
CA SER A 89 -9.02 22.14 -27.59
C SER A 89 -8.37 20.80 -27.29
N VAL A 90 -9.15 19.70 -27.30
CA VAL A 90 -8.62 18.33 -27.15
C VAL A 90 -7.59 18.02 -28.22
N LEU A 91 -7.86 18.35 -29.49
CA LEU A 91 -6.89 18.10 -30.56
C LEU A 91 -5.61 18.92 -30.41
N CYS A 92 -5.70 20.20 -30.05
CA CYS A 92 -4.53 21.05 -29.84
C CYS A 92 -3.67 20.51 -28.70
N ILE A 93 -4.29 20.17 -27.56
CA ILE A 93 -3.62 19.53 -26.42
C ILE A 93 -2.96 18.21 -26.85
N SER A 94 -3.63 17.43 -27.69
CA SER A 94 -3.10 16.15 -28.18
C SER A 94 -1.89 16.31 -29.09
N VAL A 95 -1.88 17.34 -29.94
CA VAL A 95 -0.73 17.63 -30.81
C VAL A 95 0.43 18.24 -30.00
N GLU A 96 0.16 19.09 -29.00
CA GLU A 96 1.21 19.57 -28.05
C GLU A 96 1.88 18.43 -27.29
N ALA A 97 1.13 17.36 -27.01
CA ALA A 97 1.65 16.16 -26.36
C ALA A 97 2.43 15.22 -27.30
N SER A 98 2.45 15.50 -28.61
CA SER A 98 3.11 14.69 -29.63
C SER A 98 4.45 15.32 -30.07
N PRO A 99 5.32 14.58 -30.79
CA PRO A 99 6.54 15.15 -31.37
C PRO A 99 6.28 16.09 -32.56
N LEU A 100 5.02 16.26 -32.99
CA LEU A 100 4.68 17.14 -34.12
C LEU A 100 4.61 18.60 -33.66
N PRO A 101 5.16 19.56 -34.42
CA PRO A 101 5.06 20.96 -34.08
C PRO A 101 3.64 21.47 -34.32
N LEU A 102 2.87 21.73 -33.24
CA LEU A 102 1.48 22.22 -33.32
C LEU A 102 1.33 23.39 -34.28
N PHE A 103 2.22 24.38 -34.17
CA PHE A 103 2.20 25.56 -35.03
C PHE A 103 2.40 25.18 -36.50
N GLY A 104 3.37 24.32 -36.80
CA GLY A 104 3.68 23.88 -38.17
C GLY A 104 2.55 23.07 -38.80
N VAL A 105 1.98 22.12 -38.04
CA VAL A 105 0.82 21.33 -38.47
C VAL A 105 -0.39 22.23 -38.71
N SER A 106 -0.69 23.14 -37.77
CA SER A 106 -1.82 24.06 -37.89
C SER A 106 -1.65 25.01 -39.08
N LEU A 107 -0.45 25.55 -39.31
CA LEU A 107 -0.16 26.43 -40.45
C LEU A 107 -0.35 25.70 -41.79
N ALA A 108 0.13 24.47 -41.91
CA ALA A 108 -0.02 23.68 -43.13
C ALA A 108 -1.51 23.41 -43.44
N VAL A 109 -2.28 22.98 -42.44
CA VAL A 109 -3.73 22.75 -42.60
C VAL A 109 -4.46 24.05 -42.95
N PHE A 110 -4.12 25.16 -42.30
CA PHE A 110 -4.72 26.46 -42.57
C PHE A 110 -4.53 26.90 -44.03
N VAL A 111 -3.29 26.81 -44.55
CA VAL A 111 -2.97 27.19 -45.93
C VAL A 111 -3.68 26.28 -46.94
N LEU A 112 -3.64 24.96 -46.74
CA LEU A 112 -4.29 24.00 -47.64
C LEU A 112 -5.81 24.16 -47.67
N ALA A 113 -6.44 24.38 -46.51
CA ALA A 113 -7.88 24.56 -46.42
C ALA A 113 -8.34 25.87 -47.06
N TRP A 114 -7.57 26.96 -46.92
CA TRP A 114 -7.84 28.21 -47.63
C TRP A 114 -7.66 28.09 -49.15
N ALA A 115 -6.62 27.39 -49.62
CA ALA A 115 -6.47 27.09 -51.04
C ALA A 115 -7.69 26.34 -51.58
N GLY A 116 -8.20 25.35 -50.83
CA GLY A 116 -9.45 24.65 -51.13
C GLY A 116 -10.65 25.60 -51.23
N GLN A 117 -10.83 26.52 -50.26
CA GLN A 117 -11.90 27.51 -50.28
C GLN A 117 -11.88 28.40 -51.53
N PHE A 118 -10.70 28.88 -51.96
CA PHE A 118 -10.58 29.69 -53.16
C PHE A 118 -10.88 28.90 -54.43
N ILE A 119 -10.47 27.63 -54.50
CA ILE A 119 -10.84 26.73 -55.60
C ILE A 119 -12.35 26.54 -55.66
N GLY A 120 -13.00 26.27 -54.51
CA GLY A 120 -14.45 26.11 -54.41
C GLY A 120 -15.21 27.33 -54.93
N HIS A 121 -14.80 28.53 -54.51
CA HIS A 121 -15.38 29.78 -55.01
C HIS A 121 -15.07 30.05 -56.49
N GLY A 122 -13.90 29.63 -56.98
CA GLY A 122 -13.57 29.65 -58.39
C GLY A 122 -14.55 28.80 -59.24
N ILE A 123 -14.99 27.66 -58.71
CA ILE A 123 -15.99 26.79 -59.34
C ILE A 123 -17.40 27.40 -59.29
N GLU A 124 -17.75 28.08 -58.19
CA GLU A 124 -19.03 28.79 -58.03
C GLU A 124 -19.16 30.03 -58.93
N GLY A 125 -18.03 30.63 -59.34
CA GLY A 125 -18.00 31.87 -60.12
C GLY A 125 -18.36 33.12 -59.31
N LYS A 126 -18.38 33.02 -57.97
CA LYS A 126 -18.66 34.12 -57.04
C LYS A 126 -17.48 34.35 -56.11
N LYS A 127 -17.21 35.62 -55.81
CA LYS A 127 -16.21 35.98 -54.78
C LYS A 127 -16.67 35.47 -53.40
N PRO A 128 -15.73 35.13 -52.50
CA PRO A 128 -16.08 34.72 -51.14
C PRO A 128 -16.89 35.80 -50.41
N ALA A 129 -17.93 35.40 -49.67
CA ALA A 129 -18.84 36.33 -49.02
C ALA A 129 -18.15 37.29 -48.03
N PHE A 130 -17.03 36.88 -47.41
CA PHE A 130 -16.27 37.75 -46.50
C PHE A 130 -15.63 38.95 -47.18
N THR A 131 -15.52 38.94 -48.52
CA THR A 131 -15.04 40.10 -49.28
C THR A 131 -16.05 41.25 -49.32
N GLU A 132 -17.33 40.95 -49.10
CA GLU A 132 -18.38 41.96 -48.92
C GLU A 132 -18.57 42.35 -47.47
N ASP A 133 -18.48 41.37 -46.56
CA ASP A 133 -18.62 41.61 -45.13
C ASP A 133 -17.86 40.56 -44.31
N ILE A 134 -16.87 41.02 -43.55
CA ILE A 134 -16.00 40.15 -42.75
C ILE A 134 -16.77 39.29 -41.75
N GLN A 135 -17.99 39.70 -41.35
CA GLN A 135 -18.84 38.91 -40.44
C GLN A 135 -19.15 37.52 -41.00
N PHE A 136 -19.10 37.33 -42.33
CA PHE A 136 -19.37 36.03 -42.95
C PHE A 136 -18.33 34.96 -42.63
N LEU A 137 -17.15 35.32 -42.11
CA LEU A 137 -16.19 34.36 -41.53
C LEU A 137 -16.73 33.69 -40.27
N LEU A 138 -17.59 34.39 -39.51
CA LEU A 138 -18.24 33.86 -38.31
C LEU A 138 -19.65 33.32 -38.60
N VAL A 139 -20.22 33.63 -39.76
CA VAL A 139 -21.51 33.05 -40.20
C VAL A 139 -21.29 31.70 -40.88
N SER A 140 -20.15 31.47 -41.54
CA SER A 140 -19.89 30.22 -42.26
C SER A 140 -19.94 28.96 -41.39
N PRO A 141 -19.44 28.92 -40.13
CA PRO A 141 -19.61 27.73 -39.29
C PRO A 141 -21.04 27.61 -38.75
N ALA A 142 -21.74 28.75 -38.53
CA ALA A 142 -23.17 28.75 -38.18
C ALA A 142 -24.04 28.13 -39.28
N TRP A 143 -23.73 28.43 -40.55
CA TRP A 143 -24.41 27.89 -41.73
C TRP A 143 -24.21 26.37 -41.84
N LEU A 144 -23.00 25.87 -41.53
CA LEU A 144 -22.72 24.43 -41.47
C LEU A 144 -23.46 23.75 -40.33
N LEU A 145 -23.49 24.35 -39.13
CA LEU A 145 -24.23 23.82 -37.98
C LEU A 145 -25.73 23.74 -38.27
N ASP A 146 -26.32 24.77 -38.89
CA ASP A 146 -27.73 24.77 -39.30
C ASP A 146 -28.03 23.66 -40.32
N ALA A 147 -27.15 23.47 -41.31
CA ALA A 147 -27.28 22.38 -42.27
C ALA A 147 -27.13 20.98 -41.64
N LEU A 148 -26.29 20.85 -40.60
CA LEU A 148 -26.14 19.62 -39.82
C LEU A 148 -27.36 19.36 -38.92
N TYR A 149 -27.91 20.38 -38.26
CA TYR A 149 -29.08 20.25 -37.38
C TYR A 149 -30.37 19.86 -38.13
N LYS A 150 -30.46 20.18 -39.42
CA LYS A 150 -31.54 19.72 -40.31
C LYS A 150 -31.50 18.20 -40.58
N LYS A 151 -30.44 17.48 -40.18
CA LYS A 151 -30.27 16.02 -40.32
C LYS A 151 -29.85 15.37 -38.99
N PRO A 152 -30.78 15.18 -38.03
CA PRO A 152 -30.46 14.83 -36.63
C PRO A 152 -29.66 13.52 -36.47
N ALA A 153 -29.84 12.54 -37.36
CA ALA A 153 -29.07 11.29 -37.35
C ALA A 153 -27.58 11.49 -37.68
N LEU A 154 -27.24 12.43 -38.56
CA LEU A 154 -25.85 12.76 -38.89
C LEU A 154 -25.19 13.61 -37.79
N THR A 155 -25.95 14.43 -37.08
CA THR A 155 -25.44 15.27 -35.98
C THR A 155 -24.92 14.42 -34.83
N VAL A 156 -25.69 13.41 -34.41
CA VAL A 156 -25.30 12.49 -33.32
C VAL A 156 -24.14 11.60 -33.76
N LEU A 157 -24.18 11.08 -34.99
CA LEU A 157 -23.12 10.22 -35.54
C LEU A 157 -21.79 10.97 -35.72
N ASN A 158 -21.80 12.23 -36.20
CA ASN A 158 -20.59 13.03 -36.34
C ASN A 158 -20.05 13.51 -34.99
N ALA A 159 -20.91 13.85 -34.03
CA ALA A 159 -20.47 14.13 -32.67
C ALA A 159 -19.78 12.91 -32.05
N LEU A 160 -20.37 11.72 -32.19
CA LEU A 160 -19.76 10.47 -31.74
C LEU A 160 -18.46 10.14 -32.47
N LEU A 161 -18.40 10.26 -33.81
CA LEU A 161 -17.20 9.96 -34.59
C LEU A 161 -16.06 10.93 -34.34
N VAL A 162 -16.34 12.23 -34.18
CA VAL A 162 -15.32 13.23 -33.84
C VAL A 162 -14.90 13.06 -32.38
N GLY A 163 -15.82 12.89 -31.43
CA GLY A 163 -15.49 12.64 -30.03
C GLY A 163 -14.63 11.39 -29.85
N VAL A 164 -15.03 10.27 -30.48
CA VAL A 164 -14.30 8.99 -30.42
C VAL A 164 -12.99 9.05 -31.22
N GLY A 165 -12.98 9.70 -32.38
CA GLY A 165 -11.79 9.87 -33.22
C GLY A 165 -10.74 10.78 -32.60
N SER A 166 -11.15 11.88 -31.97
CA SER A 166 -10.28 12.80 -31.22
C SER A 166 -9.72 12.13 -29.97
N LEU A 167 -10.55 11.38 -29.23
CA LEU A 167 -10.08 10.61 -28.07
C LEU A 167 -9.13 9.47 -28.49
N GLY A 168 -9.41 8.77 -29.59
CA GLY A 168 -8.55 7.69 -30.09
C GLY A 168 -7.22 8.17 -30.69
N LEU A 169 -7.20 9.35 -31.32
CA LEU A 169 -5.95 9.97 -31.80
C LEU A 169 -5.13 10.56 -30.65
N ALA A 170 -5.78 11.15 -29.65
CA ALA A 170 -5.15 11.58 -28.40
C ALA A 170 -4.47 10.38 -27.71
N ASP A 171 -5.21 9.28 -27.51
CA ASP A 171 -4.73 8.03 -26.90
C ASP A 171 -3.43 7.53 -27.58
N ARG A 172 -3.41 7.49 -28.93
CA ARG A 172 -2.23 7.05 -29.68
C ARG A 172 -1.05 8.02 -29.63
N LEU A 173 -1.28 9.32 -29.53
CA LEU A 173 -0.21 10.32 -29.44
C LEU A 173 0.33 10.43 -28.01
N PHE A 174 -0.51 10.27 -26.98
CA PHE A 174 -0.11 10.23 -25.56
C PHE A 174 0.69 8.96 -25.19
N ALA A 175 0.58 7.90 -26.00
CA ALA A 175 1.40 6.70 -25.90
C ALA A 175 2.84 6.87 -26.44
N MET A 176 3.16 7.96 -27.14
CA MET A 176 4.47 8.21 -27.76
C MET A 176 5.41 9.09 -26.90
N LYS A 177 5.60 8.76 -25.61
CA LYS A 177 6.74 9.31 -24.86
C LYS A 177 8.01 8.50 -25.13
N PRO A 178 9.21 9.12 -25.13
CA PRO A 178 10.46 8.39 -25.26
C PRO A 178 10.58 7.35 -24.13
N ALA A 179 11.08 6.16 -24.46
CA ALA A 179 11.35 5.12 -23.48
C ALA A 179 12.27 5.66 -22.38
N PRO A 180 12.14 5.20 -21.12
CA PRO A 180 13.06 5.59 -20.06
C PRO A 180 14.51 5.25 -20.46
N ASP A 181 15.43 6.17 -20.19
CA ASP A 181 16.85 5.93 -20.44
C ASP A 181 17.45 5.14 -19.28
N PHE A 182 17.77 3.88 -19.53
CA PHE A 182 18.43 2.99 -18.58
C PHE A 182 19.95 2.90 -18.79
N SER A 183 20.55 3.68 -19.70
CA SER A 183 21.96 3.51 -20.10
C SER A 183 22.92 3.59 -18.91
N ALA A 184 22.70 4.55 -18.00
CA ALA A 184 23.50 4.69 -16.78
C ALA A 184 23.30 3.50 -15.83
N ALA A 185 22.04 3.09 -15.59
CA ALA A 185 21.72 1.98 -14.69
C ALA A 185 22.26 0.64 -15.22
N LEU A 186 22.19 0.40 -16.53
CA LEU A 186 22.78 -0.78 -17.18
C LEU A 186 24.31 -0.80 -17.03
N GLY A 187 24.95 0.36 -17.12
CA GLY A 187 26.39 0.49 -16.88
C GLY A 187 26.80 0.18 -15.43
N GLN A 188 25.94 0.48 -14.46
CA GLN A 188 26.15 0.11 -13.05
C GLN A 188 25.86 -1.38 -12.81
N ALA A 189 24.74 -1.88 -13.32
CA ALA A 189 24.33 -3.28 -13.19
C ALA A 189 25.40 -4.26 -13.69
N ALA A 190 26.15 -3.90 -14.72
CA ALA A 190 27.26 -4.69 -15.26
C ALA A 190 28.45 -4.89 -14.29
N LYS A 191 28.50 -4.16 -13.18
CA LYS A 191 29.58 -4.27 -12.17
C LYS A 191 29.33 -5.38 -11.15
N TYR A 192 28.09 -5.82 -10.97
CA TYR A 192 27.72 -6.82 -9.97
C TYR A 192 27.99 -8.23 -10.49
N ASP A 193 28.58 -9.06 -9.63
CA ASP A 193 28.89 -10.46 -9.90
C ASP A 193 28.05 -11.35 -9.00
N VAL A 194 26.82 -11.64 -9.46
CA VAL A 194 25.82 -12.36 -8.67
C VAL A 194 25.24 -13.55 -9.43
N GLN A 195 25.14 -14.67 -8.74
CA GLN A 195 24.47 -15.89 -9.19
C GLN A 195 23.18 -16.09 -8.39
N ILE A 196 22.07 -16.25 -9.11
CA ILE A 196 20.77 -16.59 -8.52
C ILE A 196 20.56 -18.08 -8.70
N VAL A 197 20.35 -18.78 -7.59
CA VAL A 197 19.98 -20.19 -7.53
C VAL A 197 18.52 -20.28 -7.08
N ARG A 198 17.67 -20.93 -7.86
CA ARG A 198 16.28 -21.23 -7.48
C ARG A 198 16.19 -22.70 -7.08
N ASP A 199 15.61 -22.96 -5.91
CA ASP A 199 15.36 -24.32 -5.43
C ASP A 199 14.09 -24.94 -6.06
N GLU A 200 13.66 -26.10 -5.55
CA GLU A 200 12.45 -26.79 -6.02
C GLU A 200 11.15 -26.01 -5.85
N TRP A 201 11.14 -25.03 -4.94
CA TRP A 201 9.99 -24.20 -4.59
C TRP A 201 10.09 -22.81 -5.22
N GLY A 202 11.07 -22.60 -6.10
CA GLY A 202 11.32 -21.32 -6.75
C GLY A 202 11.86 -20.25 -5.81
N ILE A 203 12.36 -20.61 -4.62
CA ILE A 203 12.92 -19.65 -3.65
C ILE A 203 14.30 -19.22 -4.13
N PRO A 204 14.59 -17.91 -4.18
CA PRO A 204 15.89 -17.43 -4.60
C PRO A 204 16.93 -17.53 -3.47
N HIS A 205 18.05 -18.15 -3.80
CA HIS A 205 19.29 -18.08 -3.04
C HIS A 205 20.30 -17.27 -3.85
N ILE A 206 20.68 -16.12 -3.32
CA ILE A 206 21.51 -15.14 -3.98
C ILE A 206 22.96 -15.30 -3.51
N LEU A 207 23.85 -15.65 -4.43
CA LEU A 207 25.26 -15.85 -4.17
C LEU A 207 26.06 -14.69 -4.78
N GLY A 208 26.69 -13.87 -3.95
CA GLY A 208 27.47 -12.70 -4.36
C GLY A 208 28.88 -12.68 -3.74
N LYS A 209 29.76 -11.80 -4.23
CA LYS A 209 31.04 -11.55 -3.57
C LYS A 209 30.87 -10.58 -2.40
N THR A 210 30.07 -9.55 -2.61
CA THR A 210 29.75 -8.52 -1.61
C THR A 210 28.28 -8.57 -1.22
N ASP A 211 27.93 -7.95 -0.08
CA ASP A 211 26.52 -7.82 0.32
C ASP A 211 25.72 -7.02 -0.72
N ALA A 212 26.35 -6.04 -1.39
CA ALA A 212 25.73 -5.27 -2.48
C ALA A 212 25.42 -6.13 -3.72
N ASP A 213 26.29 -7.10 -4.06
CA ASP A 213 26.00 -8.07 -5.12
C ASP A 213 24.74 -8.89 -4.79
N THR A 214 24.59 -9.31 -3.53
CA THR A 214 23.40 -10.05 -3.11
C THR A 214 22.14 -9.19 -3.15
N ALA A 215 22.24 -7.90 -2.79
CA ALA A 215 21.12 -6.96 -2.89
C ALA A 215 20.69 -6.75 -4.35
N HIS A 216 21.64 -6.65 -5.28
CA HIS A 216 21.36 -6.58 -6.71
C HIS A 216 20.65 -7.85 -7.23
N GLY A 217 21.13 -9.04 -6.85
CA GLY A 217 20.48 -10.30 -7.22
C GLY A 217 19.10 -10.46 -6.59
N LEU A 218 18.93 -10.05 -5.33
CA LEU A 218 17.65 -10.06 -4.62
C LEU A 218 16.62 -9.18 -5.32
N ALA A 219 16.99 -7.96 -5.71
CA ALA A 219 16.12 -7.06 -6.45
C ALA A 219 15.64 -7.68 -7.76
N TYR A 220 16.55 -8.29 -8.52
CA TYR A 220 16.20 -8.94 -9.78
C TYR A 220 15.26 -10.12 -9.57
N ALA A 221 15.55 -11.00 -8.59
CA ALA A 221 14.70 -12.13 -8.26
C ALA A 221 13.31 -11.71 -7.74
N ASN A 222 13.26 -10.71 -6.86
CA ASN A 222 12.00 -10.21 -6.31
C ASN A 222 11.16 -9.54 -7.40
N ALA A 223 11.78 -8.85 -8.36
CA ALA A 223 11.09 -8.30 -9.51
C ALA A 223 10.59 -9.40 -10.47
N GLU A 224 11.30 -10.51 -10.65
CA GLU A 224 10.77 -11.66 -11.41
C GLU A 224 9.46 -12.20 -10.81
N ASP A 225 9.32 -12.16 -9.47
CA ASP A 225 8.18 -12.76 -8.77
C ASP A 225 7.03 -11.81 -8.45
N ASP A 226 7.29 -10.50 -8.29
CA ASP A 226 6.27 -9.52 -7.89
C ASP A 226 6.58 -8.08 -8.35
N PHE A 227 6.93 -7.91 -9.62
CA PHE A 227 7.26 -6.58 -10.18
C PHE A 227 6.13 -5.56 -10.03
N GLU A 228 4.87 -5.98 -10.13
CA GLU A 228 3.74 -5.06 -10.04
C GLU A 228 3.64 -4.41 -8.66
N THR A 229 3.77 -5.20 -7.59
CA THR A 229 3.74 -4.69 -6.22
C THR A 229 4.91 -3.74 -5.97
N ILE A 230 6.12 -4.08 -6.42
CA ILE A 230 7.30 -3.20 -6.30
C ILE A 230 7.05 -1.85 -6.99
N GLN A 231 6.50 -1.85 -8.20
CA GLN A 231 6.17 -0.60 -8.91
C GLN A 231 5.11 0.23 -8.17
N ASN A 232 4.11 -0.41 -7.56
CA ASN A 232 3.11 0.27 -6.75
C ASN A 232 3.73 0.91 -5.50
N ILE A 233 4.66 0.22 -4.83
CA ILE A 233 5.38 0.74 -3.68
C ILE A 233 6.20 1.98 -4.07
N LEU A 234 6.96 1.92 -5.17
CA LEU A 234 7.75 3.07 -5.62
C LEU A 234 6.86 4.27 -6.00
N LEU A 235 5.69 4.03 -6.62
CA LEU A 235 4.71 5.08 -6.88
C LEU A 235 4.14 5.66 -5.58
N ALA A 236 3.86 4.80 -4.59
CA ALA A 236 3.31 5.19 -3.30
C ALA A 236 4.24 6.15 -2.58
N VAL A 237 5.52 5.79 -2.43
CA VAL A 237 6.50 6.60 -1.69
C VAL A 237 6.82 7.91 -2.40
N ARG A 238 6.73 7.95 -3.73
CA ARG A 238 6.93 9.16 -4.54
C ARG A 238 5.71 10.08 -4.60
N GLY A 239 4.59 9.71 -3.98
CA GLY A 239 3.35 10.47 -4.03
C GLY A 239 2.76 10.56 -5.44
N LYS A 240 2.83 9.45 -6.19
CA LYS A 240 2.34 9.36 -7.58
C LYS A 240 1.40 8.18 -7.80
N LEU A 241 0.93 7.53 -6.75
CA LEU A 241 0.09 6.35 -6.88
C LEU A 241 -1.26 6.69 -7.51
N ALA A 242 -1.83 7.85 -7.22
CA ALA A 242 -3.08 8.33 -7.84
C ALA A 242 -2.93 8.57 -9.35
N SER A 243 -1.71 8.82 -9.84
CA SER A 243 -1.45 9.01 -11.27
C SER A 243 -1.63 7.72 -12.08
N VAL A 244 -1.70 6.57 -11.40
CA VAL A 244 -1.90 5.24 -12.00
C VAL A 244 -3.15 4.55 -11.45
N ALA A 245 -3.41 4.64 -10.15
CA ALA A 245 -4.55 3.97 -9.53
C ALA A 245 -5.82 4.85 -9.46
N GLY A 246 -5.71 6.15 -9.72
CA GLY A 246 -6.85 7.08 -9.74
C GLY A 246 -7.13 7.73 -8.38
N LEU A 247 -8.29 8.39 -8.30
CA LEU A 247 -8.66 9.28 -7.19
C LEU A 247 -8.64 8.60 -5.81
N GLU A 248 -8.98 7.31 -5.73
CA GLU A 248 -8.99 6.54 -4.48
C GLU A 248 -7.61 6.48 -3.80
N MET A 249 -6.53 6.64 -4.57
CA MET A 249 -5.16 6.64 -4.04
C MET A 249 -4.59 8.04 -3.81
N ALA A 250 -5.35 9.11 -4.06
CA ALA A 250 -4.93 10.48 -3.75
C ALA A 250 -4.60 10.71 -2.25
N PRO A 251 -5.25 10.05 -1.27
CA PRO A 251 -4.85 10.17 0.14
C PRO A 251 -3.42 9.70 0.42
N ASN A 252 -2.93 8.67 -0.28
CA ASN A 252 -1.53 8.26 -0.18
C ASN A 252 -0.60 9.38 -0.66
N ASP A 253 -0.89 9.94 -1.84
CA ASP A 253 -0.04 10.97 -2.43
C ASP A 253 -0.03 12.25 -1.59
N TYR A 254 -1.19 12.61 -1.03
CA TYR A 254 -1.29 13.68 -0.05
C TYR A 254 -0.48 13.38 1.22
N TYR A 255 -0.54 12.14 1.72
CA TYR A 255 0.22 11.72 2.91
C TYR A 255 1.74 11.92 2.72
N VAL A 256 2.30 11.58 1.56
CA VAL A 256 3.72 11.80 1.24
C VAL A 256 4.12 13.27 1.39
N HIS A 257 3.28 14.19 0.92
CA HIS A 257 3.49 15.63 1.08
C HIS A 257 3.23 16.09 2.52
N LEU A 258 2.22 15.54 3.18
CA LEU A 258 1.83 15.88 4.54
C LEU A 258 2.95 15.54 5.53
N ILE A 259 3.62 14.40 5.40
CA ILE A 259 4.73 14.03 6.30
C ILE A 259 6.09 14.55 5.83
N ARG A 260 6.14 15.31 4.72
CA ARG A 260 7.37 15.82 4.11
C ARG A 260 8.40 14.71 3.87
N LEU A 261 7.95 13.58 3.33
CA LEU A 261 8.78 12.37 3.21
C LEU A 261 10.12 12.64 2.50
N TRP A 262 10.09 13.47 1.45
CA TRP A 262 11.25 13.75 0.59
C TRP A 262 12.06 14.97 1.04
N ASP A 263 11.62 15.71 2.06
CA ASP A 263 12.33 16.91 2.50
C ASP A 263 13.67 16.52 3.13
N GLY A 264 14.75 16.90 2.45
CA GLY A 264 16.14 16.66 2.87
C GLY A 264 16.57 15.19 2.87
N LEU A 265 15.83 14.31 2.18
CA LEU A 265 16.14 12.88 2.18
C LEU A 265 17.47 12.58 1.49
N ASP A 266 17.83 13.31 0.43
CA ASP A 266 19.12 13.12 -0.27
C ASP A 266 20.30 13.39 0.68
N GLU A 267 20.26 14.47 1.47
CA GLU A 267 21.31 14.76 2.44
C GLU A 267 21.32 13.75 3.60
N LYS A 268 20.15 13.34 4.09
CA LYS A 268 20.03 12.30 5.13
C LYS A 268 20.59 10.97 4.66
N TYR A 269 20.20 10.52 3.46
CA TYR A 269 20.71 9.32 2.84
C TYR A 269 22.24 9.34 2.78
N ALA A 270 22.84 10.50 2.45
CA ALA A 270 24.29 10.64 2.40
C ALA A 270 25.01 10.42 3.75
N THR A 271 24.29 10.43 4.88
CA THR A 271 24.83 10.20 6.23
C THR A 271 24.67 8.75 6.73
N LEU A 272 23.93 7.91 6.01
CA LEU A 272 23.79 6.48 6.34
C LEU A 272 25.13 5.76 6.23
N ASP A 273 25.23 4.62 6.94
CA ASP A 273 26.41 3.76 6.87
C ASP A 273 26.80 3.44 5.41
N PRO A 274 28.09 3.62 5.02
CA PRO A 274 28.51 3.43 3.64
C PRO A 274 28.24 2.02 3.09
N GLN A 275 28.34 0.97 3.91
CA GLN A 275 28.05 -0.40 3.47
C GLN A 275 26.54 -0.58 3.25
N PHE A 276 25.71 -0.01 4.12
CA PHE A 276 24.26 -0.01 3.92
C PHE A 276 23.83 0.78 2.68
N ARG A 277 24.47 1.92 2.36
CA ARG A 277 24.20 2.64 1.10
C ARG A 277 24.54 1.81 -0.13
N ALA A 278 25.65 1.09 -0.12
CA ALA A 278 26.01 0.20 -1.23
C ALA A 278 24.96 -0.92 -1.45
N ILE A 279 24.31 -1.39 -0.38
CA ILE A 279 23.18 -2.33 -0.46
C ILE A 279 21.97 -1.69 -1.13
N CYS A 280 21.59 -0.46 -0.74
CA CYS A 280 20.49 0.28 -1.39
C CYS A 280 20.78 0.56 -2.88
N GLU A 281 22.01 0.93 -3.21
CA GLU A 281 22.49 1.13 -4.58
C GLU A 281 22.40 -0.16 -5.40
N GLY A 282 22.96 -1.26 -4.89
CA GLY A 282 22.89 -2.58 -5.53
C GLY A 282 21.46 -3.02 -5.80
N TYR A 283 20.58 -2.87 -4.82
CA TYR A 283 19.17 -3.21 -4.98
C TYR A 283 18.48 -2.39 -6.08
N CYS A 284 18.67 -1.07 -6.10
CA CYS A 284 18.08 -0.22 -7.13
C CYS A 284 18.64 -0.50 -8.53
N ASP A 285 19.94 -0.78 -8.64
CA ASP A 285 20.55 -1.19 -9.91
C ASP A 285 19.95 -2.51 -10.42
N GLY A 286 19.70 -3.48 -9.54
CA GLY A 286 19.05 -4.75 -9.88
C GLY A 286 17.60 -4.57 -10.35
N LEU A 287 16.83 -3.69 -9.68
CA LEU A 287 15.48 -3.32 -10.12
C LEU A 287 15.50 -2.64 -11.49
N ASN A 288 16.44 -1.71 -11.70
CA ASN A 288 16.59 -0.99 -12.97
C ASN A 288 17.01 -1.93 -14.11
N LEU A 289 17.86 -2.92 -13.83
CA LEU A 289 18.21 -3.96 -14.80
C LEU A 289 16.96 -4.75 -15.22
N TYR A 290 16.16 -5.22 -14.27
CA TYR A 290 14.91 -5.93 -14.58
C TYR A 290 13.95 -5.04 -15.39
N ALA A 291 13.73 -3.80 -14.93
CA ALA A 291 12.86 -2.84 -15.61
C ALA A 291 13.30 -2.57 -17.06
N SER A 292 14.61 -2.44 -17.32
CA SER A 292 15.15 -2.19 -18.66
C SER A 292 14.84 -3.32 -19.66
N ARG A 293 14.68 -4.56 -19.17
CA ARG A 293 14.39 -5.75 -19.98
C ARG A 293 12.90 -6.03 -20.15
N HIS A 294 12.06 -5.37 -19.36
CA HIS A 294 10.61 -5.52 -19.39
C HIS A 294 9.90 -4.18 -19.63
N PRO A 295 10.23 -3.46 -20.73
CA PRO A 295 9.66 -2.15 -21.02
C PRO A 295 8.13 -2.17 -21.19
N ASP A 296 7.57 -3.31 -21.56
CA ASP A 296 6.13 -3.58 -21.70
C ASP A 296 5.38 -3.61 -20.35
N LYS A 297 6.10 -3.88 -19.25
CA LYS A 297 5.52 -3.96 -17.89
C LYS A 297 5.65 -2.66 -17.09
N LEU A 298 6.26 -1.61 -17.63
CA LEU A 298 6.62 -0.41 -16.87
C LEU A 298 5.41 0.49 -16.59
N LYS A 299 5.27 0.88 -15.32
CA LYS A 299 4.38 1.97 -14.91
C LYS A 299 5.01 3.32 -15.28
N ARG A 300 4.18 4.18 -15.85
CA ARG A 300 4.59 5.47 -16.45
C ARG A 300 5.14 6.45 -15.40
N ASN A 301 6.17 7.22 -15.78
CA ASN A 301 6.85 8.24 -14.96
C ASN A 301 7.50 7.71 -13.67
N LEU A 302 7.80 6.41 -13.61
CA LEU A 302 8.39 5.79 -12.44
C LEU A 302 9.89 5.50 -12.57
N TRP A 303 10.37 5.05 -13.72
CA TRP A 303 11.74 4.56 -13.84
C TRP A 303 12.72 5.66 -14.28
N PRO A 304 14.00 5.62 -13.85
CA PRO A 304 14.62 4.59 -12.98
C PRO A 304 14.30 4.74 -11.48
N ALA A 305 14.45 3.64 -10.74
CA ALA A 305 14.47 3.61 -9.27
C ALA A 305 15.79 4.16 -8.73
N LYS A 306 15.75 4.76 -7.55
CA LYS A 306 16.88 5.39 -6.86
C LYS A 306 17.02 4.86 -5.43
N PRO A 307 18.23 4.84 -4.84
CA PRO A 307 18.45 4.33 -3.49
C PRO A 307 17.57 4.99 -2.42
N GLU A 308 17.28 6.27 -2.57
CA GLU A 308 16.43 7.02 -1.65
C GLU A 308 14.97 6.53 -1.65
N ASP A 309 14.49 5.95 -2.77
CA ASP A 309 13.15 5.34 -2.83
C ASP A 309 13.00 4.19 -1.83
N VAL A 310 14.07 3.44 -1.61
CA VAL A 310 14.09 2.29 -0.70
C VAL A 310 13.99 2.76 0.74
N VAL A 311 14.78 3.77 1.13
CA VAL A 311 14.72 4.38 2.46
C VAL A 311 13.35 5.05 2.69
N ALA A 312 12.85 5.79 1.70
CA ALA A 312 11.52 6.38 1.70
C ALA A 312 10.41 5.35 2.00
N GLY A 313 10.54 4.12 1.50
CA GLY A 313 9.61 3.02 1.79
C GLY A 313 9.41 2.74 3.27
N SER A 314 10.49 2.76 4.06
CA SER A 314 10.41 2.51 5.51
C SER A 314 9.81 3.70 6.28
N ILE A 315 10.18 4.93 5.91
CA ILE A 315 9.63 6.18 6.46
C ILE A 315 8.11 6.25 6.21
N HIS A 316 7.68 5.89 5.01
CA HIS A 316 6.28 5.90 4.60
C HIS A 316 5.44 4.86 5.36
N LYS A 317 5.96 3.62 5.46
CA LYS A 317 5.14 2.46 5.82
C LYS A 317 5.02 2.25 7.32
N LEU A 318 6.09 2.45 8.08
CA LEU A 318 6.12 2.15 9.51
C LEU A 318 5.07 2.93 10.33
N PRO A 319 4.85 4.24 10.09
CA PRO A 319 3.79 4.97 10.77
C PRO A 319 2.39 4.43 10.50
N MET A 320 2.18 3.85 9.33
CA MET A 320 0.91 3.21 8.99
C MET A 320 0.70 1.93 9.80
N MET A 321 1.76 1.22 10.21
CA MET A 321 1.66 -0.04 10.96
C MET A 321 1.21 0.15 12.42
N PHE A 322 1.52 1.30 13.05
CA PHE A 322 1.00 1.65 14.38
C PHE A 322 -0.24 2.57 14.34
N GLY A 323 -0.81 2.81 13.16
CA GLY A 323 -2.15 3.40 13.04
C GLY A 323 -2.21 4.89 12.74
N LEU A 324 -1.12 5.56 12.33
CA LEU A 324 -1.15 6.98 11.94
C LEU A 324 -2.22 7.27 10.88
N HIS A 325 -2.34 6.39 9.87
CA HIS A 325 -3.36 6.50 8.84
C HIS A 325 -4.77 6.53 9.42
N SER A 326 -5.05 5.72 10.45
CA SER A 326 -6.35 5.66 11.11
C SER A 326 -6.62 6.94 11.92
N THR A 327 -5.61 7.52 12.56
CA THR A 327 -5.72 8.79 13.28
C THR A 327 -6.02 9.95 12.31
N LEU A 328 -5.24 10.07 11.22
CA LEU A 328 -5.49 11.09 10.19
C LEU A 328 -6.88 10.97 9.58
N ALA A 329 -7.31 9.74 9.34
CA ALA A 329 -8.60 9.46 8.74
C ALA A 329 -9.76 9.88 9.69
N LYS A 330 -9.64 9.61 10.99
CA LYS A 330 -10.62 10.07 12.00
C LYS A 330 -10.71 11.58 12.13
N LEU A 331 -9.60 12.30 11.91
CA LEU A 331 -9.60 13.76 11.91
C LEU A 331 -10.32 14.33 10.68
N LEU A 332 -10.19 13.66 9.53
CA LEU A 332 -10.77 14.12 8.26
C LEU A 332 -12.24 13.75 8.06
N ALA A 333 -12.70 12.67 8.68
CA ALA A 333 -14.11 12.33 8.67
C ALA A 333 -14.85 13.17 9.71
N ASP A 334 -15.98 13.77 9.34
CA ASP A 334 -17.03 14.08 10.32
C ASP A 334 -17.23 12.82 11.18
N ALA A 335 -17.34 12.97 12.50
CA ALA A 335 -17.29 11.89 13.49
C ALA A 335 -18.28 10.71 13.24
N ASP A 336 -19.21 10.86 12.30
CA ASP A 336 -20.29 9.94 11.97
C ASP A 336 -20.05 9.04 10.73
N GLN A 337 -18.92 9.16 10.00
CA GLN A 337 -18.63 8.26 8.85
C GLN A 337 -17.22 7.67 8.85
N PRO A 338 -17.03 6.38 8.53
CA PRO A 338 -15.69 5.80 8.45
C PRO A 338 -14.93 6.31 7.20
N PRO A 339 -13.65 6.71 7.34
CA PRO A 339 -12.86 7.32 6.28
C PRO A 339 -12.21 6.33 5.30
N VAL A 340 -12.14 6.71 4.02
CA VAL A 340 -11.56 5.96 2.88
C VAL A 340 -10.02 5.80 2.98
N VAL A 341 -9.34 6.65 3.75
CA VAL A 341 -7.85 6.68 3.84
C VAL A 341 -7.27 5.41 4.50
N ALA A 342 -8.05 4.71 5.32
CA ALA A 342 -7.63 3.41 5.87
C ALA A 342 -7.42 2.33 4.79
N SER A 343 -7.98 2.55 3.59
CA SER A 343 -8.06 1.55 2.54
C SER A 343 -6.72 1.22 1.87
N ALA A 344 -5.77 2.16 1.85
CA ALA A 344 -4.57 2.03 1.02
C ALA A 344 -3.52 1.02 1.56
N VAL A 345 -3.51 0.76 2.88
CA VAL A 345 -2.55 -0.13 3.54
C VAL A 345 -3.24 -1.31 4.24
N HIS A 346 -4.47 -1.09 4.71
CA HIS A 346 -5.35 -2.11 5.29
C HIS A 346 -6.79 -1.94 4.74
N PRO A 347 -7.03 -2.26 3.44
CA PRO A 347 -8.32 -2.10 2.77
C PRO A 347 -9.52 -2.61 3.56
N ASP A 348 -9.29 -3.63 4.39
CA ASP A 348 -10.35 -4.43 4.99
C ASP A 348 -10.27 -4.55 6.52
N GLY A 349 -9.39 -3.78 7.19
CA GLY A 349 -9.22 -3.87 8.64
C GLY A 349 -8.88 -5.28 9.14
N LEU A 350 -8.16 -6.06 8.31
CA LEU A 350 -7.83 -7.46 8.60
C LEU A 350 -7.03 -7.58 9.90
N PRO A 351 -7.34 -8.55 10.78
CA PRO A 351 -6.60 -8.71 12.01
C PRO A 351 -5.16 -9.12 11.72
N ILE A 352 -4.21 -8.28 12.14
CA ILE A 352 -2.79 -8.62 12.14
C ILE A 352 -2.50 -9.36 13.43
N GLY A 353 -1.81 -10.48 13.32
CA GLY A 353 -1.23 -11.22 14.44
C GLY A 353 0.24 -11.50 14.15
N SER A 354 0.99 -12.01 15.10
CA SER A 354 2.32 -12.59 14.94
C SER A 354 2.66 -13.38 16.20
N ASN A 355 3.42 -14.45 16.05
CA ASN A 355 3.94 -15.28 17.12
C ASN A 355 5.48 -15.30 17.02
N PHE A 356 6.12 -15.19 18.17
CA PHE A 356 7.51 -15.60 18.35
C PHE A 356 7.57 -16.49 19.59
N MET A 357 8.22 -17.65 19.47
CA MET A 357 8.47 -18.56 20.58
C MET A 357 9.91 -19.02 20.53
N ALA A 358 10.56 -19.11 21.68
CA ALA A 358 11.92 -19.64 21.77
C ALA A 358 12.10 -20.41 23.09
N VAL A 359 12.74 -21.59 23.01
CA VAL A 359 13.05 -22.45 24.16
C VAL A 359 14.53 -22.79 24.16
N GLY A 360 15.17 -22.51 25.30
CA GLY A 360 16.61 -22.71 25.49
C GLY A 360 16.98 -24.18 25.74
N PRO A 361 18.29 -24.51 25.71
CA PRO A 361 18.79 -25.88 25.90
C PRO A 361 18.27 -26.58 27.16
N GLY A 362 18.13 -25.86 28.27
CA GLY A 362 17.67 -26.42 29.55
C GLY A 362 16.21 -26.89 29.57
N ARG A 363 15.39 -26.41 28.62
CA ARG A 363 13.98 -26.79 28.47
C ARG A 363 13.75 -27.80 27.34
N SER A 364 14.77 -28.06 26.54
CA SER A 364 14.76 -29.06 25.47
C SER A 364 15.28 -30.41 25.94
N THR A 365 14.52 -31.48 25.71
CA THR A 365 14.91 -32.86 26.11
C THR A 365 16.27 -33.34 25.56
N ASP A 366 16.70 -32.78 24.43
CA ASP A 366 17.95 -33.10 23.74
C ASP A 366 19.01 -31.99 23.83
N GLY A 367 18.77 -30.96 24.64
CA GLY A 367 19.68 -29.83 24.84
C GLY A 367 19.76 -28.86 23.67
N ALA A 368 18.83 -28.91 22.70
CA ALA A 368 18.83 -28.00 21.56
C ALA A 368 18.23 -26.64 21.92
N MET A 369 18.72 -25.58 21.25
CA MET A 369 18.07 -24.28 21.23
C MET A 369 17.09 -24.23 20.06
N ARG A 370 15.84 -23.80 20.29
CA ARG A 370 14.78 -23.77 19.27
C ARG A 370 14.06 -22.43 19.25
N ALA A 371 13.80 -21.92 18.06
CA ALA A 371 12.98 -20.73 17.82
C ALA A 371 11.92 -20.99 16.74
N CYS A 372 10.75 -20.38 16.89
CA CYS A 372 9.68 -20.32 15.90
C CYS A 372 9.34 -18.86 15.61
N ILE A 373 9.54 -18.46 14.36
CA ILE A 373 9.32 -17.09 13.87
C ILE A 373 8.11 -17.11 12.94
N ASN A 374 7.00 -16.52 13.35
CA ASN A 374 5.73 -16.62 12.63
C ASN A 374 4.93 -15.30 12.66
N SER A 375 5.22 -14.39 11.74
CA SER A 375 4.45 -13.14 11.60
C SER A 375 3.19 -13.36 10.75
N HIS A 376 2.03 -12.78 11.13
CA HIS A 376 0.75 -12.95 10.41
C HIS A 376 0.38 -11.71 9.59
N GLN A 377 1.07 -11.56 8.46
CA GLN A 377 0.76 -10.50 7.50
C GLN A 377 -0.32 -10.92 6.50
N PRO A 378 -0.97 -9.96 5.81
CA PRO A 378 -1.78 -10.25 4.64
C PRO A 378 -1.07 -11.15 3.64
N TRP A 379 -1.80 -12.08 3.04
CA TRP A 379 -1.25 -13.08 2.13
C TRP A 379 -0.88 -12.54 0.74
N THR A 380 -1.23 -11.29 0.44
CA THR A 380 -0.98 -10.60 -0.84
C THR A 380 -0.67 -9.12 -0.62
N GLY A 381 -0.07 -8.49 -1.62
CA GLY A 381 0.17 -7.04 -1.64
C GLY A 381 1.46 -6.64 -0.91
N PRO A 382 1.63 -5.35 -0.57
CA PRO A 382 2.93 -4.79 -0.23
C PRO A 382 3.50 -5.27 1.11
N VAL A 383 2.72 -5.99 1.93
CA VAL A 383 3.13 -6.56 3.24
C VAL A 383 3.16 -8.09 3.23
N ALA A 384 2.91 -8.74 2.09
CA ALA A 384 3.10 -10.18 1.98
C ALA A 384 4.59 -10.52 2.08
N TRP A 385 4.93 -11.58 2.81
CA TRP A 385 6.33 -12.00 2.94
C TRP A 385 6.87 -12.57 1.64
N TYR A 386 8.02 -12.05 1.21
CA TYR A 386 8.88 -12.64 0.21
C TYR A 386 10.03 -13.37 0.90
N GLU A 387 10.19 -14.66 0.58
CA GLU A 387 11.17 -15.56 1.18
C GLU A 387 12.44 -15.57 0.32
N ALA A 388 13.60 -15.31 0.93
CA ALA A 388 14.87 -15.25 0.21
C ALA A 388 16.05 -15.64 1.11
N HIS A 389 17.18 -15.93 0.46
CA HIS A 389 18.44 -16.28 1.10
C HIS A 389 19.59 -15.48 0.46
N LEU A 390 20.37 -14.77 1.27
CA LEU A 390 21.51 -13.97 0.81
C LEU A 390 22.82 -14.55 1.35
N ILE A 391 23.75 -14.90 0.45
CA ILE A 391 25.08 -15.41 0.80
C ILE A 391 26.14 -14.56 0.09
N SER A 392 27.00 -13.90 0.86
CA SER A 392 28.15 -13.15 0.35
C SER A 392 29.48 -13.71 0.85
N ASP A 393 30.57 -13.43 0.13
CA ASP A 393 31.93 -13.75 0.59
C ASP A 393 32.41 -12.76 1.67
N GLU A 394 31.64 -11.71 1.99
CA GLU A 394 31.87 -10.75 3.09
C GLU A 394 31.33 -11.24 4.45
N GLY A 395 30.79 -12.46 4.49
CA GLY A 395 30.30 -13.10 5.71
C GLY A 395 28.80 -12.91 5.96
N GLN A 396 28.03 -12.47 4.98
CA GLN A 396 26.57 -12.53 5.03
C GLN A 396 26.10 -13.95 4.65
N ASN A 397 25.27 -14.54 5.49
CA ASN A 397 24.57 -15.79 5.22
C ASN A 397 23.24 -15.77 5.99
N ILE A 398 22.20 -15.23 5.35
CA ILE A 398 20.95 -14.82 6.01
C ILE A 398 19.73 -15.31 5.24
N TYR A 399 18.88 -16.08 5.93
CA TYR A 399 17.64 -16.64 5.38
C TYR A 399 16.43 -16.09 6.11
N GLY A 400 15.40 -15.66 5.37
CA GLY A 400 14.18 -15.21 6.02
C GLY A 400 13.19 -14.50 5.11
N GLY A 401 12.35 -13.68 5.75
CA GLY A 401 11.28 -12.92 5.11
C GLY A 401 11.60 -11.44 5.01
N LEU A 402 11.30 -10.85 3.85
CA LEU A 402 11.29 -9.41 3.61
C LEU A 402 9.95 -8.98 2.99
N PHE A 403 9.67 -7.68 3.00
CA PHE A 403 8.57 -7.14 2.19
C PHE A 403 9.05 -6.85 0.75
N PRO A 404 8.18 -7.01 -0.27
CA PRO A 404 8.50 -6.67 -1.64
C PRO A 404 9.10 -5.26 -1.74
N GLY A 405 10.18 -5.11 -2.48
CA GLY A 405 10.85 -3.82 -2.63
C GLY A 405 11.86 -3.46 -1.53
N SER A 406 12.13 -4.36 -0.57
CA SER A 406 13.16 -4.15 0.46
C SER A 406 14.48 -4.85 0.13
N PRO A 407 15.64 -4.24 0.42
CA PRO A 407 16.94 -4.83 0.18
C PRO A 407 17.45 -5.73 1.32
N VAL A 408 16.70 -5.84 2.43
CA VAL A 408 17.16 -6.54 3.65
C VAL A 408 16.08 -7.47 4.20
N ILE A 409 16.52 -8.55 4.85
CA ILE A 409 15.69 -9.51 5.56
C ILE A 409 15.24 -8.90 6.90
N PHE A 410 13.93 -8.88 7.16
CA PHE A 410 13.37 -8.27 8.38
C PHE A 410 13.28 -9.24 9.55
N LEU A 411 12.99 -10.51 9.26
CA LEU A 411 12.94 -11.59 10.23
C LEU A 411 13.54 -12.84 9.60
N GLY A 412 14.26 -13.64 10.39
CA GLY A 412 15.14 -14.61 9.78
C GLY A 412 16.04 -15.33 10.77
N HIS A 413 17.00 -16.03 10.19
CA HIS A 413 18.15 -16.55 10.91
C HIS A 413 19.42 -16.40 10.05
N ASN A 414 20.55 -16.35 10.72
CA ASN A 414 21.87 -16.55 10.12
C ASN A 414 22.54 -17.74 10.81
N ASP A 415 23.85 -17.94 10.63
CA ASP A 415 24.57 -19.08 11.23
C ASP A 415 24.48 -19.12 12.76
N TYR A 416 24.23 -17.96 13.39
CA TYR A 416 24.39 -17.75 14.82
C TYR A 416 23.09 -17.44 15.55
N ILE A 417 22.19 -16.67 14.93
CA ILE A 417 21.02 -16.10 15.60
C ILE A 417 19.73 -16.32 14.80
N ALA A 418 18.61 -16.32 15.51
CA ALA A 418 17.25 -16.30 14.98
C ALA A 418 16.49 -15.16 15.64
N TRP A 419 15.82 -14.32 14.86
CA TRP A 419 15.02 -13.21 15.39
C TRP A 419 13.71 -13.05 14.64
N GLY A 420 12.72 -12.47 15.33
CA GLY A 420 11.42 -12.21 14.74
C GLY A 420 10.70 -11.05 15.41
N HIS A 421 9.75 -10.49 14.67
CA HIS A 421 8.94 -9.38 15.13
C HIS A 421 7.49 -9.79 15.36
N THR A 422 6.89 -9.23 16.41
CA THR A 422 5.44 -9.20 16.56
C THR A 422 4.95 -7.76 16.75
N VAL A 423 3.76 -7.46 16.24
CA VAL A 423 3.13 -6.14 16.45
C VAL A 423 2.86 -5.92 17.95
N ASN A 424 3.39 -4.84 18.51
CA ASN A 424 2.94 -4.24 19.77
C ASN A 424 1.96 -3.09 19.48
N GLN A 425 1.26 -2.60 20.51
CA GLN A 425 0.29 -1.51 20.39
C GLN A 425 0.50 -0.37 21.42
N PRO A 426 1.73 0.19 21.55
CA PRO A 426 1.94 1.37 22.37
C PRO A 426 1.24 2.60 21.77
N ASP A 427 1.06 3.64 22.58
CA ASP A 427 0.53 4.91 22.12
C ASP A 427 1.64 5.76 21.47
N LEU A 428 1.64 5.83 20.14
CA LEU A 428 2.71 6.44 19.33
C LEU A 428 2.25 7.62 18.46
N VAL A 429 0.99 8.05 18.57
CA VAL A 429 0.43 9.14 17.75
C VAL A 429 -0.42 10.04 18.61
N ASP A 430 -0.03 11.30 18.72
CA ASP A 430 -0.75 12.31 19.49
C ASP A 430 -1.35 13.36 18.56
N VAL A 431 -2.57 13.81 18.88
CA VAL A 431 -3.30 14.84 18.15
C VAL A 431 -3.36 16.10 18.99
N PHE A 432 -2.96 17.23 18.40
CA PHE A 432 -2.91 18.52 19.05
C PHE A 432 -3.92 19.46 18.40
N GLU A 433 -4.74 20.13 19.20
CA GLU A 433 -5.56 21.23 18.70
C GLU A 433 -4.81 22.55 18.85
N LEU A 434 -4.62 23.25 17.73
CA LEU A 434 -3.93 24.53 17.72
C LEU A 434 -4.92 25.66 18.06
N GLU A 435 -4.51 26.57 18.94
CA GLU A 435 -5.25 27.79 19.23
C GLU A 435 -4.95 28.86 18.18
N LEU A 436 -5.85 29.07 17.23
CA LEU A 436 -5.65 29.99 16.11
C LEU A 436 -5.79 31.46 16.53
N HIS A 437 -5.04 32.35 15.87
CA HIS A 437 -5.19 33.79 16.07
C HIS A 437 -6.57 34.24 15.56
N PRO A 438 -7.37 35.00 16.35
CA PRO A 438 -8.75 35.37 16.00
C PRO A 438 -8.89 36.15 14.68
N GLU A 439 -7.87 36.90 14.29
CA GLU A 439 -7.84 37.71 13.08
C GLU A 439 -6.93 37.14 11.97
N ASN A 440 -6.20 36.05 12.23
CA ASN A 440 -5.26 35.46 11.27
C ASN A 440 -5.21 33.93 11.44
N GLU A 441 -6.00 33.23 10.63
CA GLU A 441 -6.09 31.75 10.67
C GLU A 441 -4.80 31.00 10.32
N ASN A 442 -3.74 31.72 9.93
CA ASN A 442 -2.41 31.16 9.65
C ASN A 442 -1.45 31.33 10.83
N GLN A 443 -1.87 31.96 11.92
CA GLN A 443 -1.10 32.03 13.16
C GLN A 443 -1.75 31.17 14.25
N TYR A 444 -0.93 30.63 15.15
CA TYR A 444 -1.37 29.86 16.31
C TYR A 444 -0.58 30.23 17.56
N ASN A 445 -1.22 30.17 18.72
CA ASN A 445 -0.62 30.50 20.00
C ASN A 445 0.26 29.36 20.49
N VAL A 446 1.43 29.65 21.05
CA VAL A 446 2.22 28.75 21.88
C VAL A 446 2.81 29.52 23.05
N ASP A 447 2.38 29.22 24.27
CA ASP A 447 2.81 29.89 25.51
C ASP A 447 2.69 31.42 25.45
N GLY A 448 1.65 31.94 24.79
CA GLY A 448 1.43 33.38 24.62
C GLY A 448 2.11 34.01 23.39
N GLU A 449 2.92 33.26 22.64
CA GLU A 449 3.54 33.71 21.39
C GLU A 449 2.73 33.27 20.16
N TRP A 450 2.53 34.16 19.19
CA TRP A 450 1.89 33.82 17.92
C TRP A 450 2.93 33.34 16.91
N LEU A 451 2.86 32.07 16.53
CA LEU A 451 3.73 31.43 15.53
C LEU A 451 2.98 31.30 14.20
N GLU A 452 3.72 31.38 13.09
CA GLU A 452 3.16 31.15 11.74
C GLU A 452 3.05 29.65 11.43
N LEU A 453 1.93 29.23 10.83
CA LEU A 453 1.78 27.93 10.20
C LEU A 453 2.57 27.91 8.90
N GLU A 454 3.41 26.90 8.71
CA GLU A 454 4.06 26.69 7.43
C GLU A 454 3.05 26.11 6.44
N ARG A 455 2.74 26.87 5.38
CA ARG A 455 1.78 26.50 4.35
C ARG A 455 2.49 26.09 3.07
N ARG A 456 2.09 24.95 2.48
CA ARG A 456 2.50 24.55 1.13
C ARG A 456 1.31 23.98 0.37
N LEU A 457 1.43 23.91 -0.96
CA LEU A 457 0.48 23.22 -1.82
C LEU A 457 1.10 21.90 -2.28
N ALA A 458 0.42 20.79 -1.99
CA ALA A 458 0.72 19.46 -2.48
C ALA A 458 0.08 19.25 -3.86
N PRO A 459 0.87 19.12 -4.95
CA PRO A 459 0.36 18.85 -6.28
C PRO A 459 0.07 17.35 -6.47
N LEU A 460 -1.20 16.97 -6.49
CA LEU A 460 -1.64 15.58 -6.64
C LEU A 460 -1.99 15.28 -8.10
N GLU A 461 -1.16 14.51 -8.81
CA GLU A 461 -1.44 14.06 -10.19
C GLU A 461 -2.40 12.85 -10.15
N ILE A 462 -3.65 13.03 -10.58
CA ILE A 462 -4.70 12.01 -10.48
C ILE A 462 -5.09 11.51 -11.87
N ARG A 463 -5.14 10.19 -12.07
CA ARG A 463 -5.71 9.58 -13.28
C ARG A 463 -7.23 9.73 -13.28
N VAL A 464 -7.74 10.44 -14.28
CA VAL A 464 -9.19 10.67 -14.45
C VAL A 464 -9.77 9.67 -15.46
N TRP A 465 -9.08 9.42 -16.58
CA TRP A 465 -9.53 8.47 -17.58
C TRP A 465 -8.36 7.97 -18.44
N ARG A 466 -8.15 6.65 -18.52
CA ARG A 466 -7.01 6.02 -19.24
C ARG A 466 -5.70 6.78 -18.97
N ASP A 467 -5.08 7.37 -19.99
CA ASP A 467 -3.83 8.12 -19.87
C ASP A 467 -4.02 9.60 -19.51
N PHE A 468 -5.26 10.10 -19.45
CA PHE A 468 -5.56 11.46 -19.04
C PHE A 468 -5.47 11.62 -17.52
N ARG A 469 -4.65 12.58 -17.12
CA ARG A 469 -4.31 12.89 -15.73
C ARG A 469 -4.52 14.37 -15.46
N TRP A 470 -4.96 14.68 -14.25
CA TRP A 470 -5.25 16.03 -13.81
C TRP A 470 -4.56 16.31 -12.48
N THR A 471 -3.88 17.44 -12.37
CA THR A 471 -3.22 17.84 -11.12
C THR A 471 -4.16 18.68 -10.28
N VAL A 472 -4.37 18.26 -9.02
CA VAL A 472 -5.12 19.01 -8.01
C VAL A 472 -4.16 19.45 -6.92
N ASN A 473 -4.16 20.74 -6.58
CA ASN A 473 -3.38 21.24 -5.45
C ASN A 473 -4.20 21.15 -4.16
N ARG A 474 -3.60 20.61 -3.10
CA ARG A 474 -4.18 20.55 -1.76
C ARG A 474 -3.27 21.23 -0.74
N GLU A 475 -3.84 21.99 0.18
CA GLU A 475 -3.08 22.61 1.25
C GLU A 475 -2.48 21.55 2.19
N VAL A 476 -1.21 21.73 2.55
CA VAL A 476 -0.56 21.04 3.66
C VAL A 476 -0.04 22.10 4.63
N LEU A 477 -0.34 21.92 5.91
CA LEU A 477 0.11 22.80 6.98
C LEU A 477 1.13 22.08 7.85
N HIS A 478 2.05 22.82 8.47
CA HIS A 478 2.90 22.32 9.53
C HIS A 478 3.00 23.33 10.66
N SER A 479 3.06 22.80 11.87
CA SER A 479 3.33 23.53 13.11
C SER A 479 4.58 22.94 13.78
N ILE A 480 4.99 23.49 14.93
CA ILE A 480 6.05 22.89 15.75
C ILE A 480 5.69 21.48 16.27
N TYR A 481 4.39 21.17 16.38
CA TYR A 481 3.93 19.85 16.83
C TYR A 481 4.04 18.78 15.72
N GLY A 482 4.02 19.20 14.44
CA GLY A 482 4.12 18.30 13.29
C GLY A 482 3.20 18.71 12.13
N PRO A 483 2.92 17.78 11.20
CA PRO A 483 1.95 17.98 10.14
C PRO A 483 0.59 18.39 10.69
N ALA A 484 -0.05 19.36 10.05
CA ALA A 484 -1.32 19.93 10.49
C ALA A 484 -2.36 19.99 9.37
N MET A 485 -3.63 20.00 9.76
CA MET A 485 -4.78 19.93 8.86
C MET A 485 -5.90 20.83 9.37
N ARG A 486 -6.55 21.56 8.45
CA ARG A 486 -7.81 22.29 8.75
C ARG A 486 -8.98 21.31 8.73
N VAL A 487 -9.77 21.31 9.79
CA VAL A 487 -10.99 20.50 9.93
C VAL A 487 -12.09 21.43 10.43
N GLY A 488 -12.98 21.86 9.53
CA GLY A 488 -13.94 22.91 9.84
C GLY A 488 -13.25 24.24 10.12
N ASP A 489 -13.54 24.85 11.27
CA ASP A 489 -12.94 26.08 11.80
C ASP A 489 -11.71 25.84 12.68
N ARG A 490 -11.32 24.58 12.88
CA ARG A 490 -10.22 24.17 13.76
C ARG A 490 -9.02 23.69 12.96
N VAL A 491 -7.84 23.76 13.58
CA VAL A 491 -6.61 23.16 13.05
C VAL A 491 -6.08 22.13 14.02
N PHE A 492 -5.86 20.92 13.53
CA PHE A 492 -5.24 19.85 14.29
C PHE A 492 -3.85 19.56 13.73
N ALA A 493 -2.86 19.53 14.60
CA ALA A 493 -1.54 18.98 14.30
C ALA A 493 -1.44 17.53 14.80
N VAL A 494 -0.61 16.73 14.16
CA VAL A 494 -0.34 15.35 14.55
C VAL A 494 1.14 15.17 14.75
N ARG A 495 1.52 14.58 15.88
CA ARG A 495 2.88 14.16 16.16
C ARG A 495 2.91 12.65 16.31
N TYR A 496 3.93 12.01 15.74
CA TYR A 496 4.03 10.56 15.75
C TYR A 496 5.47 10.09 15.97
N ALA A 497 5.61 8.92 16.59
CA ALA A 497 6.92 8.35 16.90
C ALA A 497 7.75 8.09 15.62
N GLY A 498 9.03 8.43 15.68
CA GLY A 498 9.95 8.33 14.54
C GLY A 498 9.83 9.46 13.52
N ILE A 499 9.16 10.58 13.84
CA ILE A 499 9.12 11.76 12.95
C ILE A 499 10.55 12.22 12.60
N GLY A 500 10.87 12.22 11.31
CA GLY A 500 12.19 12.59 10.80
C GLY A 500 13.25 11.48 10.77
N GLU A 501 12.98 10.31 11.34
CA GLU A 501 13.87 9.14 11.32
C GLU A 501 13.89 8.45 9.94
N PHE A 502 15.07 8.00 9.52
CA PHE A 502 15.34 7.46 8.18
C PHE A 502 16.28 6.23 8.20
N ARG A 503 16.73 5.77 9.37
CA ARG A 503 17.71 4.69 9.56
C ARG A 503 17.08 3.32 9.83
N GLN A 504 15.78 3.16 9.57
CA GLN A 504 15.04 1.95 9.94
C GLN A 504 15.56 0.70 9.20
N LEU A 505 15.82 0.82 7.90
CA LEU A 505 16.42 -0.28 7.13
C LEU A 505 17.88 -0.55 7.53
N GLU A 506 18.63 0.48 7.94
CA GLU A 506 19.98 0.30 8.47
C GLU A 506 19.97 -0.50 9.78
N GLN A 507 18.98 -0.26 10.65
CA GLN A 507 18.81 -1.06 11.87
C GLN A 507 18.58 -2.53 11.54
N TRP A 508 17.64 -2.84 10.63
CA TRP A 508 17.40 -4.23 10.20
C TRP A 508 18.63 -4.87 9.55
N TYR A 509 19.38 -4.12 8.74
CA TYR A 509 20.65 -4.58 8.18
C TYR A 509 21.62 -5.00 9.29
N ARG A 510 21.85 -4.12 10.29
CA ARG A 510 22.75 -4.39 11.42
C ARG A 510 22.27 -5.59 12.26
N MET A 511 20.96 -5.70 12.49
CA MET A 511 20.37 -6.84 13.21
C MET A 511 20.67 -8.17 12.51
N GLY A 512 20.46 -8.24 11.19
CA GLY A 512 20.71 -9.46 10.41
C GLY A 512 22.19 -9.85 10.32
N ARG A 513 23.10 -8.90 10.55
CA ARG A 513 24.56 -9.11 10.57
C ARG A 513 25.11 -9.56 11.93
N ALA A 514 24.34 -9.45 13.01
CA ALA A 514 24.78 -9.80 14.34
C ALA A 514 25.09 -11.30 14.48
N GLN A 515 26.18 -11.61 15.20
CA GLN A 515 26.64 -12.99 15.42
C GLN A 515 26.39 -13.47 16.86
N ASN A 516 25.92 -12.60 17.75
CA ASN A 516 25.67 -12.89 19.16
C ASN A 516 24.69 -11.85 19.74
N LEU A 517 24.28 -12.06 20.99
CA LEU A 517 23.28 -11.22 21.64
C LEU A 517 23.78 -9.78 21.85
N ASP A 518 25.07 -9.57 22.13
CA ASP A 518 25.63 -8.24 22.35
C ASP A 518 25.59 -7.41 21.08
N GLU A 519 26.04 -7.96 19.95
CA GLU A 519 25.95 -7.32 18.63
C GLU A 519 24.51 -7.05 18.22
N PHE A 520 23.59 -7.95 18.55
CA PHE A 520 22.17 -7.76 18.27
C PHE A 520 21.58 -6.61 19.11
N LYS A 521 21.93 -6.52 20.39
CA LYS A 521 21.54 -5.41 21.27
C LYS A 521 22.15 -4.09 20.79
N ASP A 522 23.40 -4.08 20.32
CA ASP A 522 24.02 -2.90 19.73
C ASP A 522 23.33 -2.43 18.45
N ALA A 523 22.89 -3.36 17.59
CA ALA A 523 22.06 -3.03 16.45
C ALA A 523 20.71 -2.43 16.89
N MET A 524 20.08 -3.01 17.92
CA MET A 524 18.80 -2.53 18.46
C MET A 524 18.90 -1.15 19.13
N ARG A 525 20.05 -0.81 19.74
CA ARG A 525 20.34 0.52 20.32
C ARG A 525 20.36 1.66 19.30
N LEU A 526 20.43 1.37 18.00
CA LEU A 526 20.19 2.39 16.97
C LEU A 526 18.79 3.02 17.13
N HIS A 527 17.83 2.23 17.66
CA HIS A 527 16.49 2.63 18.09
C HIS A 527 15.71 3.42 17.02
N ALA A 528 15.97 3.15 15.75
CA ALA A 528 15.30 3.77 14.61
C ALA A 528 13.93 3.12 14.33
N LEU A 529 13.73 1.85 14.68
CA LEU A 529 12.46 1.16 14.55
C LEU A 529 11.45 1.65 15.61
N PRO A 530 10.39 2.38 15.21
CA PRO A 530 9.42 2.98 16.15
C PRO A 530 8.56 1.94 16.88
N MET A 531 8.52 0.73 16.33
CA MET A 531 7.86 -0.44 16.87
C MET A 531 8.59 -1.69 16.38
N PHE A 532 8.67 -2.69 17.23
CA PHE A 532 7.93 -3.96 17.21
C PHE A 532 8.35 -4.68 18.50
N ASN A 533 7.55 -5.59 19.01
CA ASN A 533 8.13 -6.62 19.88
C ASN A 533 9.21 -7.37 19.08
N THR A 534 10.36 -7.61 19.68
CA THR A 534 11.47 -8.33 19.04
C THR A 534 11.89 -9.48 19.94
N GLY A 535 11.77 -10.69 19.41
CA GLY A 535 12.26 -11.91 20.04
C GLY A 535 13.54 -12.39 19.38
N TYR A 536 14.40 -13.02 20.16
CA TYR A 536 15.73 -13.47 19.79
C TYR A 536 16.07 -14.81 20.45
N GLY A 537 16.78 -15.65 19.70
CA GLY A 537 17.42 -16.86 20.19
C GLY A 537 18.71 -17.14 19.43
N ASP A 538 19.72 -17.74 20.08
CA ASP A 538 21.01 -17.99 19.41
C ASP A 538 21.60 -19.38 19.64
N ARG A 539 22.64 -19.69 18.86
CA ARG A 539 23.41 -20.93 18.95
C ARG A 539 24.01 -21.18 20.33
N ALA A 540 24.27 -20.14 21.12
CA ALA A 540 24.82 -20.26 22.48
C ALA A 540 23.72 -20.57 23.53
N GLY A 541 22.46 -20.60 23.12
CA GLY A 541 21.31 -20.85 23.99
C GLY A 541 20.77 -19.61 24.69
N ASN A 542 21.19 -18.41 24.29
CA ASN A 542 20.63 -17.17 24.82
C ASN A 542 19.22 -16.95 24.29
N LEU A 543 18.38 -16.39 25.15
CA LEU A 543 17.02 -15.94 24.87
C LEU A 543 16.90 -14.47 25.20
N PHE A 544 16.33 -13.69 24.28
CA PHE A 544 16.10 -12.28 24.53
C PHE A 544 14.78 -11.82 23.92
N TYR A 545 14.06 -11.01 24.67
CA TYR A 545 12.85 -10.32 24.24
C TYR A 545 12.93 -8.86 24.66
N VAL A 546 12.52 -7.98 23.76
CA VAL A 546 12.30 -6.57 24.06
C VAL A 546 10.97 -6.10 23.47
N TYR A 547 10.21 -5.36 24.27
CA TYR A 547 9.11 -4.53 23.79
C TYR A 547 9.68 -3.29 23.10
N ASN A 548 10.26 -3.45 21.90
CA ASN A 548 10.88 -2.32 21.20
C ASN A 548 9.80 -1.35 20.70
N ALA A 549 9.89 -0.10 21.14
CA ALA A 549 9.09 1.01 20.68
C ALA A 549 9.81 2.33 20.94
N LEU A 550 9.54 3.35 20.12
CA LEU A 550 9.92 4.74 20.41
C LEU A 550 8.85 5.36 21.32
N LEU A 551 8.89 5.03 22.61
CA LEU A 551 7.92 5.49 23.62
C LEU A 551 8.16 6.97 23.95
N PRO A 552 7.25 7.90 23.60
CA PRO A 552 7.48 9.33 23.84
C PRO A 552 7.47 9.67 25.34
N GLU A 553 8.43 10.48 25.77
CA GLU A 553 8.43 11.03 27.13
C GLU A 553 7.42 12.18 27.20
N ARG A 554 6.29 11.90 27.85
CA ARG A 554 5.11 12.75 27.90
C ARG A 554 4.93 13.33 29.29
N THR A 555 4.54 14.60 29.35
CA THR A 555 4.14 15.26 30.60
C THR A 555 2.86 14.64 31.16
N ASP A 556 2.84 14.43 32.48
CA ASP A 556 1.67 13.94 33.21
C ASP A 556 0.53 14.96 33.26
N GLY A 557 -0.70 14.47 33.46
CA GLY A 557 -1.89 15.32 33.64
C GLY A 557 -2.70 15.58 32.37
N HIS A 558 -2.24 15.10 31.21
CA HIS A 558 -2.96 15.18 29.93
C HIS A 558 -3.57 13.81 29.54
N ASP A 559 -4.71 13.84 28.85
CA ASP A 559 -5.28 12.63 28.22
C ASP A 559 -4.75 12.47 26.79
N TRP A 560 -3.59 11.83 26.68
CA TRP A 560 -2.90 11.59 25.40
C TRP A 560 -3.68 10.73 24.40
N ARG A 561 -4.70 9.99 24.85
CA ARG A 561 -5.57 9.20 23.96
C ARG A 561 -6.59 10.07 23.21
N GLY A 562 -6.80 11.30 23.67
CA GLY A 562 -7.71 12.27 23.10
C GLY A 562 -7.01 13.35 22.28
N THR A 563 -7.63 14.53 22.25
CA THR A 563 -7.02 15.75 21.70
C THR A 563 -6.28 16.48 22.80
N VAL A 564 -5.00 16.76 22.58
CA VAL A 564 -4.09 17.41 23.52
C VAL A 564 -3.96 18.90 23.18
N PRO A 565 -3.74 19.81 24.16
CA PRO A 565 -3.49 21.22 23.85
C PRO A 565 -2.27 21.40 22.94
N GLY A 566 -2.47 22.05 21.79
CA GLY A 566 -1.42 22.44 20.84
C GLY A 566 -1.02 23.91 20.98
N ASN A 567 -1.16 24.47 22.18
CA ASN A 567 -0.87 25.87 22.49
C ASN A 567 0.16 26.06 23.62
N THR A 568 0.86 25.00 24.01
CA THR A 568 1.92 25.06 25.02
C THR A 568 3.05 24.08 24.74
N ARG A 569 4.30 24.50 24.99
CA ARG A 569 5.46 23.60 24.84
C ARG A 569 5.46 22.46 25.86
N ASP A 570 4.67 22.53 26.92
CA ASP A 570 4.50 21.46 27.93
C ASP A 570 4.01 20.13 27.32
N THR A 571 3.22 20.20 26.25
CA THR A 571 2.69 19.02 25.54
C THR A 571 3.56 18.63 24.34
N LEU A 572 4.60 19.40 24.00
CA LEU A 572 5.49 19.12 22.88
C LEU A 572 6.61 18.17 23.32
N TRP A 573 6.37 16.86 23.25
CA TRP A 573 7.40 15.87 23.52
C TRP A 573 8.46 15.82 22.41
N THR A 574 9.72 15.68 22.78
CA THR A 574 10.87 15.60 21.83
C THR A 574 11.80 14.44 22.09
N GLU A 575 11.61 13.74 23.20
CA GLU A 575 12.47 12.65 23.66
C GLU A 575 11.68 11.34 23.71
N TYR A 576 12.42 10.24 23.63
CA TYR A 576 11.87 8.90 23.77
C TYR A 576 12.58 8.18 24.91
N ARG A 577 11.87 7.25 25.55
CA ARG A 577 12.45 6.33 26.53
C ARG A 577 13.65 5.60 25.92
N PRO A 578 14.84 5.55 26.55
CA PRO A 578 16.00 4.87 26.01
C PRO A 578 15.78 3.36 25.81
N PHE A 579 16.43 2.77 24.80
CA PHE A 579 16.33 1.33 24.47
C PHE A 579 16.58 0.40 25.68
N ASP A 580 17.66 0.65 26.44
CA ASP A 580 18.03 -0.21 27.58
C ASP A 580 17.07 -0.08 28.79
N GLU A 581 16.10 0.84 28.72
CA GLU A 581 15.07 1.07 29.74
C GLU A 581 13.67 0.63 29.30
N LEU A 582 13.57 -0.09 28.17
CA LEU A 582 12.32 -0.69 27.70
C LEU A 582 12.00 -1.98 28.46
N PRO A 583 10.75 -2.50 28.39
CA PRO A 583 10.44 -3.82 28.93
C PRO A 583 11.26 -4.91 28.22
N ILE A 584 12.19 -5.53 28.95
CA ILE A 584 13.14 -6.53 28.47
C ILE A 584 13.03 -7.81 29.31
N VAL A 585 13.13 -8.96 28.65
CA VAL A 585 13.34 -10.27 29.27
C VAL A 585 14.57 -10.89 28.64
N GLU A 586 15.59 -11.21 29.44
CA GLU A 586 16.85 -11.78 28.99
C GLU A 586 17.15 -13.03 29.80
N ASN A 587 17.39 -14.16 29.11
CA ASN A 587 17.77 -15.45 29.69
C ASN A 587 16.94 -15.85 30.93
N PRO A 588 15.60 -15.88 30.86
CA PRO A 588 14.77 -16.19 32.03
C PRO A 588 15.03 -17.62 32.53
N GLU A 589 14.87 -17.85 33.83
CA GLU A 589 15.07 -19.15 34.48
C GLU A 589 14.16 -20.24 33.90
N SER A 590 13.01 -19.86 33.36
CA SER A 590 12.09 -20.77 32.68
C SER A 590 12.70 -21.42 31.43
N GLY A 591 13.72 -20.80 30.82
CA GLY A 591 14.26 -21.22 29.53
C GLY A 591 13.26 -21.07 28.37
N PHE A 592 12.25 -20.20 28.50
CA PHE A 592 11.22 -19.97 27.49
C PHE A 592 10.82 -18.48 27.40
N ILE A 593 10.70 -17.98 26.18
CA ILE A 593 10.08 -16.68 25.90
C ILE A 593 9.01 -16.81 24.81
N GLN A 594 7.96 -16.01 24.93
CA GLN A 594 6.99 -15.81 23.85
C GLN A 594 6.54 -14.36 23.73
N ASN A 595 6.18 -13.97 22.52
CA ASN A 595 5.23 -12.89 22.34
C ASN A 595 4.23 -13.24 21.24
N CYS A 596 2.93 -13.01 21.50
CA CYS A 596 1.87 -13.19 20.53
C CYS A 596 0.96 -11.95 20.44
N ASN A 597 1.55 -10.76 20.32
CA ASN A 597 0.89 -9.43 20.36
C ASN A 597 0.20 -9.18 21.71
N SER A 598 0.91 -9.52 22.78
CA SER A 598 0.39 -9.56 24.14
C SER A 598 1.23 -8.71 25.08
N ASN A 599 0.68 -8.50 26.28
CA ASN A 599 1.30 -7.85 27.42
C ASN A 599 2.79 -8.26 27.58
N PRO A 600 3.75 -7.29 27.51
CA PRO A 600 5.18 -7.57 27.61
C PRO A 600 5.63 -8.05 28.99
N PHE A 601 4.84 -7.77 30.04
CA PHE A 601 5.09 -8.18 31.42
C PHE A 601 4.69 -9.64 31.68
N ARG A 602 4.33 -10.38 30.63
CA ARG A 602 3.91 -11.79 30.68
C ARG A 602 4.52 -12.62 29.53
N THR A 603 5.76 -12.32 29.21
CA THR A 603 6.55 -12.93 28.13
C THR A 603 7.06 -14.32 28.52
N THR A 604 7.35 -14.55 29.80
CA THR A 604 7.82 -15.83 30.36
C THR A 604 7.01 -16.22 31.61
N PRO A 605 6.89 -17.51 31.98
CA PRO A 605 6.54 -17.90 33.34
C PRO A 605 7.59 -17.43 34.36
N GLY A 606 7.19 -17.27 35.62
CA GLY A 606 8.11 -16.91 36.70
C GLY A 606 8.27 -15.40 36.93
N ALA A 607 9.30 -15.04 37.69
CA ALA A 607 9.52 -13.69 38.20
C ALA A 607 10.39 -12.81 37.28
N ASP A 608 10.98 -13.35 36.21
CA ASP A 608 11.93 -12.64 35.32
C ASP A 608 11.27 -11.64 34.36
N ASN A 609 9.95 -11.45 34.44
CA ASN A 609 9.29 -10.42 33.66
C ASN A 609 9.55 -9.04 34.29
N PRO A 610 9.66 -7.97 33.48
CA PRO A 610 9.83 -6.62 34.00
C PRO A 610 8.65 -6.20 34.87
N ASP A 611 8.91 -5.34 35.86
CA ASP A 611 7.87 -4.78 36.73
C ASP A 611 7.02 -3.77 35.94
N GLU A 612 5.74 -4.07 35.76
CA GLU A 612 4.77 -3.19 35.08
C GLU A 612 4.70 -1.80 35.72
N LEU A 613 4.87 -1.71 37.05
CA LEU A 613 4.78 -0.43 37.79
C LEU A 613 5.97 0.51 37.52
N ALA A 614 7.04 0.03 36.89
CA ALA A 614 8.18 0.85 36.50
C ALA A 614 7.90 1.71 35.25
N PHE A 615 6.76 1.52 34.58
CA PHE A 615 6.43 2.17 33.32
C PHE A 615 5.22 3.09 33.46
N SER A 616 5.28 4.29 32.85
CA SER A 616 4.17 5.23 32.84
C SER A 616 2.97 4.70 32.05
N GLU A 617 1.75 4.94 32.55
CA GLU A 617 0.51 4.67 31.81
C GLU A 617 0.42 5.49 30.51
N ASN A 618 1.14 6.63 30.42
CA ASN A 618 1.17 7.49 29.24
C ASN A 618 1.83 6.81 28.03
N TYR A 619 2.58 5.72 28.23
CA TYR A 619 3.14 4.95 27.12
C TYR A 619 2.09 4.09 26.39
N GLY A 620 0.93 3.86 27.02
CA GLY A 620 -0.16 3.08 26.43
C GLY A 620 0.20 1.62 26.14
N ILE A 621 1.17 1.05 26.87
CA ILE A 621 1.59 -0.35 26.71
C ILE A 621 0.39 -1.29 26.91
N GLU A 622 0.19 -2.24 26.01
CA GLU A 622 -0.92 -3.18 26.14
C GLU A 622 -0.84 -4.05 27.39
N LYS A 623 -1.99 -4.24 28.05
CA LYS A 623 -2.10 -5.07 29.28
C LYS A 623 -2.85 -6.38 29.09
N TRP A 624 -3.27 -6.69 27.87
CA TRP A 624 -4.07 -7.88 27.56
C TRP A 624 -3.21 -9.06 27.07
N MET A 625 -3.72 -10.28 27.27
CA MET A 625 -3.19 -11.49 26.66
C MET A 625 -4.10 -11.92 25.51
N THR A 626 -3.51 -12.22 24.35
CA THR A 626 -4.21 -12.88 23.24
C THR A 626 -4.46 -14.35 23.57
N ASN A 627 -5.38 -15.00 22.85
CA ASN A 627 -5.56 -16.44 23.02
C ASN A 627 -4.28 -17.20 22.63
N ARG A 628 -3.58 -16.76 21.58
CA ARG A 628 -2.26 -17.31 21.21
C ARG A 628 -1.26 -17.25 22.36
N ALA A 629 -1.14 -16.10 23.02
CA ALA A 629 -0.23 -15.95 24.16
C ALA A 629 -0.64 -16.85 25.34
N LEU A 630 -1.95 -16.95 25.64
CA LEU A 630 -2.45 -17.85 26.67
C LEU A 630 -2.11 -19.31 26.36
N ARG A 631 -2.34 -19.76 25.13
CA ARG A 631 -2.00 -21.11 24.67
C ARG A 631 -0.49 -21.36 24.64
N ALA A 632 0.30 -20.36 24.25
CA ALA A 632 1.76 -20.46 24.28
C ALA A 632 2.28 -20.68 25.70
N VAL A 633 1.77 -19.93 26.68
CA VAL A 633 2.13 -20.11 28.10
C VAL A 633 1.61 -21.44 28.65
N GLU A 634 0.41 -21.89 28.25
CA GLU A 634 -0.14 -23.18 28.70
C GLU A 634 0.61 -24.40 28.13
N LEU A 635 1.11 -24.31 26.89
CA LEU A 635 1.80 -25.40 26.20
C LEU A 635 3.31 -25.32 26.42
N TYR A 636 3.97 -24.32 25.85
CA TYR A 636 5.41 -24.17 25.98
C TYR A 636 5.79 -23.80 27.40
N GLY A 637 5.05 -22.88 28.04
CA GLY A 637 5.34 -22.40 29.38
C GLY A 637 5.15 -23.46 30.48
N GLY A 638 4.12 -24.29 30.34
CA GLY A 638 3.75 -25.35 31.30
C GLY A 638 4.47 -26.69 31.10
N ASP A 639 5.31 -26.81 30.08
CA ASP A 639 6.12 -27.98 29.79
C ASP A 639 7.61 -27.67 30.05
N ASP A 640 8.19 -28.38 31.02
CA ASP A 640 9.58 -28.19 31.44
C ASP A 640 10.57 -29.09 30.66
N SER A 641 10.08 -29.96 29.76
CA SER A 641 10.92 -30.91 29.03
C SER A 641 10.36 -31.18 27.63
N ILE A 642 10.58 -30.21 26.74
CA ILE A 642 9.99 -30.18 25.40
C ILE A 642 10.83 -31.02 24.42
N THR A 643 10.20 -31.96 23.73
CA THR A 643 10.81 -32.66 22.58
C THR A 643 10.75 -31.81 21.31
N HIS A 644 11.58 -32.16 20.31
CA HIS A 644 11.49 -31.55 18.98
C HIS A 644 10.06 -31.59 18.41
N ASP A 645 9.43 -32.76 18.44
CA ASP A 645 8.09 -32.97 17.89
C ASP A 645 7.03 -32.17 18.66
N GLU A 646 7.17 -32.03 19.98
CA GLU A 646 6.28 -31.19 20.79
C GLU A 646 6.43 -29.71 20.45
N PHE A 647 7.66 -29.21 20.29
CA PHE A 647 7.90 -27.82 19.91
C PHE A 647 7.19 -27.45 18.60
N LEU A 648 7.30 -28.33 17.59
CA LEU A 648 6.62 -28.18 16.30
C LEU A 648 5.10 -28.32 16.44
N ARG A 649 4.62 -29.33 17.16
CA ARG A 649 3.19 -29.60 17.35
C ARG A 649 2.46 -28.49 18.08
N TYR A 650 3.07 -27.89 19.11
CA TYR A 650 2.48 -26.80 19.89
C TYR A 650 2.19 -25.56 19.03
N LYS A 651 3.04 -25.25 18.04
CA LYS A 651 2.80 -24.17 17.08
C LYS A 651 1.51 -24.37 16.29
N TYR A 652 1.22 -25.63 15.95
CA TYR A 652 0.01 -26.01 15.24
C TYR A 652 -1.19 -26.26 16.16
N ASP A 653 -1.15 -25.80 17.42
CA ASP A 653 -2.31 -25.82 18.31
C ASP A 653 -3.46 -24.99 17.74
N LYS A 654 -4.65 -25.59 17.79
CA LYS A 654 -5.89 -25.10 17.17
C LYS A 654 -6.95 -24.81 18.24
N GLN A 655 -6.54 -24.56 19.48
CA GLN A 655 -7.43 -24.43 20.62
C GLN A 655 -7.57 -22.99 21.10
N TYR A 656 -8.77 -22.68 21.63
CA TYR A 656 -8.96 -21.52 22.49
C TYR A 656 -8.84 -21.90 23.96
N SER A 657 -7.98 -21.21 24.71
CA SER A 657 -7.85 -21.35 26.16
C SER A 657 -9.16 -20.99 26.84
N GLU A 658 -9.52 -21.70 27.91
CA GLU A 658 -10.66 -21.36 28.76
C GLU A 658 -10.55 -19.95 29.37
N LYS A 659 -9.34 -19.40 29.44
CA LYS A 659 -9.07 -18.03 29.89
C LYS A 659 -9.26 -16.99 28.79
N SER A 660 -9.45 -17.42 27.53
CA SER A 660 -9.66 -16.52 26.41
C SER A 660 -11.01 -15.80 26.51
N LYS A 661 -11.04 -14.54 26.04
CA LYS A 661 -12.27 -13.76 26.03
C LYS A 661 -13.38 -14.41 25.19
N LEU A 662 -13.03 -15.10 24.11
CA LEU A 662 -14.01 -15.84 23.31
C LEU A 662 -14.68 -16.95 24.12
N ARG A 663 -13.89 -17.82 24.77
CA ARG A 663 -14.44 -18.92 25.61
C ARG A 663 -15.34 -18.38 26.71
N GLN A 664 -14.88 -17.33 27.41
CA GLN A 664 -15.67 -16.69 28.46
C GLN A 664 -16.98 -16.09 27.95
N ARG A 665 -16.97 -15.41 26.79
CA ARG A 665 -18.18 -14.81 26.20
C ARG A 665 -19.17 -15.86 25.72
N ILE A 666 -18.71 -16.92 25.05
CA ILE A 666 -19.59 -18.01 24.58
C ILE A 666 -20.21 -18.73 25.77
N ALA A 667 -19.44 -19.03 26.82
CA ALA A 667 -19.97 -19.67 28.03
C ALA A 667 -21.05 -18.81 28.71
N ALA A 668 -20.79 -17.51 28.88
CA ALA A 668 -21.76 -16.58 29.46
C ALA A 668 -23.03 -16.44 28.60
N PHE A 669 -22.88 -16.38 27.28
CA PHE A 669 -23.99 -16.30 26.34
C PHE A 669 -24.86 -17.56 26.34
N VAL A 670 -24.26 -18.75 26.34
CA VAL A 670 -24.97 -20.04 26.41
C VAL A 670 -25.77 -20.17 27.70
N GLU A 671 -25.22 -19.73 28.82
CA GLU A 671 -25.94 -19.73 30.11
C GLU A 671 -27.15 -18.80 30.08
N ALA A 672 -26.96 -17.58 29.57
CA ALA A 672 -28.02 -16.58 29.44
C ALA A 672 -29.15 -17.02 28.49
N GLN A 673 -28.88 -17.92 27.55
CA GLN A 673 -29.85 -18.43 26.57
C GLN A 673 -30.35 -19.85 26.88
N SER A 674 -30.03 -20.41 28.05
CA SER A 674 -30.38 -21.79 28.44
C SER A 674 -31.89 -22.14 28.33
N GLY A 675 -32.78 -21.16 28.49
CA GLY A 675 -34.23 -21.31 28.34
C GLY A 675 -34.79 -21.02 26.93
N ASN A 676 -33.95 -20.70 25.94
CA ASN A 676 -34.39 -20.33 24.61
C ASN A 676 -34.81 -21.58 23.80
N GLY A 677 -36.12 -21.82 23.71
CA GLY A 677 -36.69 -22.95 22.99
C GLY A 677 -36.64 -22.83 21.46
N GLU A 678 -36.48 -21.62 20.91
CA GLU A 678 -36.44 -21.36 19.46
C GLU A 678 -35.11 -21.82 18.85
N LEU A 679 -33.99 -21.50 19.51
CA LEU A 679 -32.63 -21.78 19.03
C LEU A 679 -31.95 -22.91 19.81
N LYS A 680 -32.74 -23.89 20.26
CA LYS A 680 -32.24 -24.97 21.13
C LYS A 680 -31.08 -25.73 20.49
N GLU A 681 -31.18 -26.06 19.20
CA GLU A 681 -30.14 -26.83 18.49
C GLU A 681 -28.83 -26.04 18.38
N GLU A 682 -28.92 -24.77 18.02
CA GLU A 682 -27.79 -23.83 17.92
C GLU A 682 -27.09 -23.66 19.27
N ILE A 683 -27.86 -23.45 20.34
CA ILE A 683 -27.32 -23.25 21.70
C ILE A 683 -26.64 -24.52 22.22
N GLU A 684 -27.20 -25.71 21.96
CA GLU A 684 -26.53 -26.98 22.30
C GLU A 684 -25.25 -27.19 21.48
N LEU A 685 -25.18 -26.70 20.23
CA LEU A 685 -23.95 -26.76 19.45
C LEU A 685 -22.87 -25.81 20.03
N LEU A 686 -23.23 -24.58 20.39
CA LEU A 686 -22.33 -23.66 21.09
C LEU A 686 -21.85 -24.24 22.43
N ARG A 687 -22.74 -24.89 23.20
CA ARG A 687 -22.41 -25.52 24.49
C ARG A 687 -21.42 -26.68 24.35
N ARG A 688 -21.54 -27.47 23.28
CA ARG A 688 -20.66 -28.62 23.01
C ARG A 688 -19.29 -28.23 22.49
N TRP A 689 -19.09 -26.97 22.10
CA TRP A 689 -17.81 -26.53 21.61
C TRP A 689 -16.76 -26.61 22.74
N ASP A 690 -15.66 -27.30 22.46
CA ASP A 690 -14.55 -27.55 23.36
C ASP A 690 -13.42 -26.51 23.23
N GLY A 691 -13.62 -25.49 22.39
CA GLY A 691 -12.58 -24.52 22.03
C GLY A 691 -11.81 -24.91 20.78
N GLY A 692 -12.08 -26.08 20.18
CA GLY A 692 -11.32 -26.62 19.06
C GLY A 692 -11.68 -26.00 17.73
N THR A 693 -10.66 -25.84 16.87
CA THR A 693 -10.79 -25.43 15.46
C THR A 693 -10.09 -26.44 14.52
N GLY A 694 -10.08 -27.71 14.90
CA GLY A 694 -9.65 -28.79 14.00
C GLY A 694 -10.58 -28.91 12.78
N LYS A 695 -10.06 -29.40 11.65
CA LYS A 695 -10.81 -29.52 10.38
C LYS A 695 -12.17 -30.23 10.55
N ALA A 696 -12.21 -31.29 11.37
CA ALA A 696 -13.42 -32.08 11.62
C ALA A 696 -14.34 -31.51 12.73
N ASN A 697 -13.98 -30.39 13.37
CA ASN A 697 -14.80 -29.83 14.45
C ASN A 697 -16.12 -29.30 13.89
N ARG A 698 -17.25 -29.82 14.40
CA ARG A 698 -18.60 -29.50 13.91
C ARG A 698 -19.24 -28.30 14.60
N SER A 699 -18.67 -27.82 15.70
CA SER A 699 -19.20 -26.68 16.45
C SER A 699 -18.51 -25.36 16.08
N ALA A 700 -17.25 -25.44 15.66
CA ALA A 700 -16.41 -24.28 15.38
C ALA A 700 -17.02 -23.32 14.34
N ALA A 701 -17.63 -23.83 13.27
CA ALA A 701 -18.23 -23.00 12.23
C ALA A 701 -19.31 -22.08 12.80
N LEU A 702 -20.29 -22.63 13.53
CA LEU A 702 -21.36 -21.82 14.11
C LEU A 702 -20.82 -20.85 15.16
N VAL A 703 -19.90 -21.30 16.02
CA VAL A 703 -19.30 -20.44 17.07
C VAL A 703 -18.55 -19.25 16.47
N LEU A 704 -17.63 -19.49 15.52
CA LEU A 704 -16.77 -18.45 14.97
C LEU A 704 -17.50 -17.52 14.00
N LEU A 705 -18.60 -17.97 13.38
CA LEU A 705 -19.48 -17.09 12.61
C LEU A 705 -20.39 -16.26 13.51
N THR A 706 -20.81 -16.79 14.66
CA THR A 706 -21.57 -16.05 15.68
C THR A 706 -20.71 -14.97 16.32
N ASP A 707 -19.55 -15.35 16.86
CA ASP A 707 -18.56 -14.42 17.42
C ASP A 707 -17.29 -14.40 16.56
N ARG A 708 -17.35 -13.69 15.42
CA ARG A 708 -16.18 -13.41 14.55
C ARG A 708 -15.11 -12.60 15.31
N THR A 709 -14.28 -13.29 16.08
CA THR A 709 -13.18 -12.70 16.81
C THR A 709 -12.10 -12.18 15.87
N ARG A 710 -11.61 -10.97 16.16
CA ARG A 710 -10.37 -10.44 15.60
C ARG A 710 -9.17 -10.87 16.46
N SER A 711 -7.96 -10.76 15.94
CA SER A 711 -6.69 -11.09 16.61
C SER A 711 -6.49 -10.40 17.97
N ASN A 712 -7.17 -9.27 18.22
CA ASN A 712 -7.18 -8.58 19.51
C ASN A 712 -8.60 -8.58 20.14
N SER A 713 -9.05 -9.75 20.57
CA SER A 713 -10.39 -10.01 21.11
C SER A 713 -10.72 -9.33 22.45
N SER A 714 -9.82 -8.45 22.94
CA SER A 714 -9.98 -7.62 24.13
C SER A 714 -10.83 -6.37 23.91
N ARG A 715 -10.96 -5.87 22.67
CA ARG A 715 -11.69 -4.63 22.35
C ARG A 715 -13.14 -4.89 21.93
N GLY A 716 -14.07 -4.44 22.75
CA GLY A 716 -15.52 -4.43 22.49
C GLY A 716 -16.21 -5.77 22.78
N SER A 717 -17.16 -5.78 23.72
CA SER A 717 -18.09 -6.89 23.90
C SER A 717 -19.40 -6.58 23.19
N ARG A 718 -19.85 -7.46 22.30
CA ARG A 718 -21.24 -7.43 21.84
C ARG A 718 -22.16 -7.80 23.01
N GLY A 719 -23.28 -7.10 23.12
CA GLY A 719 -24.34 -7.48 24.07
C GLY A 719 -24.95 -8.83 23.70
N HIS A 720 -25.67 -9.46 24.63
CA HIS A 720 -26.32 -10.74 24.39
C HIS A 720 -27.30 -10.69 23.21
N ASP A 721 -28.06 -9.61 23.04
CA ASP A 721 -29.02 -9.47 21.93
C ASP A 721 -28.34 -9.42 20.56
N GLN A 722 -27.25 -8.66 20.43
CA GLN A 722 -26.45 -8.64 19.21
C GLN A 722 -25.81 -10.00 18.90
N THR A 723 -25.40 -10.72 19.95
CA THR A 723 -24.83 -12.07 19.80
C THR A 723 -25.90 -13.06 19.35
N LEU A 724 -27.13 -12.95 19.88
CA LEU A 724 -28.27 -13.77 19.48
C LEU A 724 -28.66 -13.53 18.02
N GLU A 725 -28.65 -12.28 17.56
CA GLU A 725 -28.91 -11.95 16.15
C GLU A 725 -27.84 -12.53 15.22
N GLN A 726 -26.58 -12.44 15.63
CA GLN A 726 -25.47 -13.01 14.85
C GLN A 726 -25.50 -14.55 14.85
N LEU A 727 -25.99 -15.18 15.92
CA LEU A 727 -26.24 -16.62 15.94
C LEU A 727 -27.31 -17.01 14.91
N ARG A 728 -28.43 -16.26 14.85
CA ARG A 728 -29.48 -16.49 13.85
C ARG A 728 -28.93 -16.34 12.43
N GLN A 729 -28.20 -15.26 12.17
CA GLN A 729 -27.59 -15.01 10.87
C GLN A 729 -26.60 -16.13 10.48
N ALA A 730 -25.69 -16.49 11.38
CA ALA A 730 -24.74 -17.57 11.15
C ALA A 730 -25.43 -18.91 10.87
N ALA A 731 -26.46 -19.27 11.65
CA ALA A 731 -27.22 -20.50 11.42
C ALA A 731 -27.97 -20.49 10.07
N ALA A 732 -28.56 -19.36 9.70
CA ALA A 732 -29.24 -19.19 8.42
C ALA A 732 -28.26 -19.31 7.24
N ASP A 733 -27.10 -18.64 7.32
CA ASP A 733 -26.06 -18.71 6.29
C ASP A 733 -25.51 -20.14 6.15
N LEU A 734 -25.24 -20.82 7.25
CA LEU A 734 -24.77 -22.21 7.22
C LEU A 734 -25.82 -23.14 6.60
N ARG A 735 -27.10 -23.01 6.97
CA ARG A 735 -28.19 -23.80 6.34
C ARG A 735 -28.29 -23.51 4.84
N LYS A 736 -28.21 -22.24 4.45
CA LYS A 736 -28.30 -21.82 3.04
C LYS A 736 -27.18 -22.41 2.19
N HIS A 737 -25.94 -22.41 2.70
CA HIS A 737 -24.77 -22.75 1.92
C HIS A 737 -24.31 -24.22 2.07
N PHE A 738 -24.61 -24.86 3.20
CA PHE A 738 -24.16 -26.22 3.54
C PHE A 738 -25.32 -27.18 3.88
N GLY A 739 -26.57 -26.70 3.92
CA GLY A 739 -27.74 -27.53 4.24
C GLY A 739 -27.88 -27.92 5.71
N ARG A 740 -27.00 -27.41 6.59
CA ARG A 740 -26.90 -27.76 8.02
C ARG A 740 -26.24 -26.62 8.81
N ILE A 741 -26.40 -26.60 10.13
CA ILE A 741 -25.76 -25.61 11.01
C ILE A 741 -24.41 -26.04 11.59
N ASP A 742 -24.05 -27.31 11.42
CA ASP A 742 -22.87 -27.92 12.02
C ASP A 742 -21.88 -28.50 10.98
N PRO A 743 -21.61 -27.87 9.83
CA PRO A 743 -20.61 -28.41 8.90
C PRO A 743 -19.25 -28.55 9.58
N GLU A 744 -18.41 -29.43 9.05
CA GLU A 744 -17.04 -29.53 9.54
C GLU A 744 -16.30 -28.22 9.27
N TRP A 745 -15.46 -27.79 10.21
CA TRP A 745 -14.76 -26.52 10.08
C TRP A 745 -13.95 -26.42 8.79
N GLY A 746 -13.33 -27.51 8.33
CA GLY A 746 -12.60 -27.54 7.06
C GLY A 746 -13.48 -27.42 5.80
N GLU A 747 -14.80 -27.59 5.89
CA GLU A 747 -15.73 -27.27 4.80
C GLU A 747 -15.93 -25.76 4.68
N VAL A 748 -15.82 -25.03 5.80
CA VAL A 748 -16.06 -23.59 5.90
C VAL A 748 -14.75 -22.80 5.79
N ASN A 749 -13.71 -23.17 6.52
CA ASN A 749 -12.43 -22.48 6.56
C ASN A 749 -11.45 -23.07 5.55
N ARG A 750 -11.11 -22.27 4.54
CA ARG A 750 -10.47 -22.75 3.32
C ARG A 750 -9.26 -21.91 2.97
N LEU A 751 -8.28 -22.57 2.41
CA LEU A 751 -7.27 -21.93 1.59
C LEU A 751 -7.81 -21.92 0.15
N VAL A 752 -8.00 -20.73 -0.42
CA VAL A 752 -8.48 -20.58 -1.80
C VAL A 752 -7.49 -19.71 -2.56
N ARG A 753 -6.81 -20.29 -3.56
CA ARG A 753 -5.90 -19.56 -4.45
C ARG A 753 -5.68 -20.33 -5.74
N GLY A 754 -5.74 -19.64 -6.89
CA GLY A 754 -5.62 -20.27 -8.20
C GLY A 754 -6.65 -21.40 -8.35
N ASP A 755 -6.16 -22.60 -8.67
CA ASP A 755 -6.95 -23.82 -8.79
C ASP A 755 -7.14 -24.58 -7.45
N LYS A 756 -6.57 -24.09 -6.34
CA LYS A 756 -6.62 -24.75 -5.04
C LYS A 756 -7.79 -24.26 -4.20
N ASP A 757 -8.55 -25.21 -3.66
CA ASP A 757 -9.55 -25.01 -2.61
C ASP A 757 -9.38 -26.11 -1.55
N LEU A 758 -8.58 -25.82 -0.51
CA LEU A 758 -8.11 -26.81 0.47
C LEU A 758 -8.69 -26.57 1.87
N PRO A 759 -9.10 -27.62 2.61
CA PRO A 759 -9.62 -27.47 3.97
C PRO A 759 -8.53 -27.10 4.97
N LEU A 760 -8.79 -26.09 5.80
CA LEU A 760 -7.88 -25.62 6.85
C LEU A 760 -8.41 -25.90 8.25
N GLY A 761 -7.49 -26.26 9.16
CA GLY A 761 -7.71 -26.16 10.60
C GLY A 761 -7.16 -24.83 11.12
N GLY A 762 -7.39 -24.55 12.40
CA GLY A 762 -7.01 -23.28 13.00
C GLY A 762 -8.07 -22.21 12.79
N GLY A 763 -7.87 -21.05 13.40
CA GLY A 763 -8.83 -19.97 13.35
C GLY A 763 -8.25 -18.67 13.87
N PRO A 764 -9.04 -17.59 13.90
CA PRO A 764 -8.57 -16.29 14.35
C PRO A 764 -8.01 -16.35 15.77
N ASP A 765 -6.80 -15.85 16.01
CA ASP A 765 -6.18 -15.84 17.34
C ASP A 765 -5.94 -17.23 17.97
N THR A 766 -5.83 -18.30 17.17
CA THR A 766 -5.24 -19.60 17.60
C THR A 766 -3.75 -19.66 17.21
N LEU A 767 -2.94 -20.54 17.80
CA LEU A 767 -1.51 -20.63 17.46
C LEU A 767 -1.30 -20.99 15.98
N ARG A 768 -2.16 -21.85 15.42
CA ARG A 768 -2.38 -21.99 13.97
C ARG A 768 -3.36 -20.93 13.46
N ALA A 769 -2.93 -19.68 13.41
CA ALA A 769 -3.82 -18.57 13.07
C ALA A 769 -4.27 -18.64 11.61
N ILE A 770 -5.57 -18.54 11.35
CA ILE A 770 -6.13 -18.36 10.01
C ILE A 770 -7.23 -17.30 10.09
N TYR A 771 -7.07 -16.21 9.33
CA TYR A 771 -8.07 -15.15 9.21
C TYR A 771 -8.76 -15.27 7.86
N GLY A 772 -9.99 -15.74 7.88
CA GLY A 772 -10.78 -16.00 6.68
C GLY A 772 -11.73 -14.86 6.31
N ARG A 773 -11.84 -14.57 5.01
CA ARG A 773 -12.79 -13.64 4.40
C ARG A 773 -14.00 -14.40 3.85
N PRO A 774 -15.23 -13.96 4.16
CA PRO A 774 -16.45 -14.54 3.57
C PRO A 774 -16.44 -14.50 2.05
N GLN A 775 -16.90 -15.60 1.45
CA GLN A 775 -17.13 -15.76 0.02
C GLN A 775 -18.63 -15.97 -0.23
N ASP A 776 -19.10 -15.70 -1.44
CA ASP A 776 -20.52 -15.81 -1.82
C ASP A 776 -21.11 -17.23 -1.64
N ASN A 777 -20.25 -18.24 -1.60
CA ASN A 777 -20.63 -19.64 -1.40
C ASN A 777 -20.65 -20.06 0.09
N GLY A 778 -20.53 -19.13 1.03
CA GLY A 778 -20.55 -19.39 2.47
C GLY A 778 -19.22 -19.84 3.07
N LYS A 779 -18.19 -20.07 2.24
CA LYS A 779 -16.83 -20.39 2.72
C LYS A 779 -16.13 -19.13 3.22
N LEU A 780 -15.11 -19.34 4.04
CA LEU A 780 -14.12 -18.36 4.46
C LEU A 780 -12.79 -18.67 3.75
N ALA A 781 -12.34 -17.78 2.87
CA ALA A 781 -11.03 -17.89 2.23
C ALA A 781 -9.97 -17.20 3.10
N GLY A 782 -8.91 -17.91 3.48
CA GLY A 782 -7.79 -17.31 4.21
C GLY A 782 -7.20 -16.12 3.46
N VAL A 783 -6.96 -15.02 4.18
CA VAL A 783 -6.37 -13.78 3.64
C VAL A 783 -5.25 -13.22 4.51
N ALA A 784 -5.11 -13.73 5.74
CA ALA A 784 -4.03 -13.45 6.68
C ALA A 784 -3.97 -14.60 7.70
N GLY A 785 -2.99 -14.57 8.62
CA GLY A 785 -2.76 -15.61 9.61
C GLY A 785 -1.36 -16.17 9.44
N ASP A 786 -1.18 -17.45 9.74
CA ASP A 786 0.04 -18.16 9.34
C ASP A 786 0.29 -17.94 7.84
N CYS A 787 1.45 -17.36 7.53
CA CYS A 787 1.94 -17.17 6.17
C CYS A 787 3.37 -17.70 6.06
N PHE A 788 4.36 -16.88 5.69
CA PHE A 788 5.75 -17.26 5.86
C PHE A 788 6.06 -17.42 7.34
N PHE A 789 6.52 -18.61 7.73
CA PHE A 789 7.11 -18.83 9.04
C PHE A 789 8.18 -19.91 9.00
N GLN A 790 9.06 -19.86 9.99
CA GLN A 790 10.20 -20.75 10.08
C GLN A 790 10.43 -21.28 11.50
N PHE A 791 10.99 -22.47 11.56
CA PHE A 791 11.59 -23.08 12.74
C PHE A 791 13.09 -23.11 12.56
N VAL A 792 13.81 -22.75 13.62
CA VAL A 792 15.28 -22.73 13.64
C VAL A 792 15.73 -23.48 14.86
N GLU A 793 16.69 -24.37 14.68
CA GLU A 793 17.22 -25.22 15.75
C GLU A 793 18.75 -25.30 15.66
N TRP A 794 19.41 -25.12 16.80
CA TRP A 794 20.79 -25.54 16.99
C TRP A 794 20.79 -26.70 17.96
N ASP A 795 21.31 -27.85 17.54
CA ASP A 795 21.48 -28.99 18.46
C ASP A 795 22.56 -28.72 19.52
N ARG A 796 22.78 -29.68 20.43
CA ARG A 796 23.77 -29.56 21.51
C ARG A 796 25.19 -29.25 21.04
N ASP A 797 25.53 -29.63 19.80
CA ASP A 797 26.85 -29.43 19.18
C ASP A 797 26.87 -28.12 18.36
N GLY A 798 25.75 -27.39 18.35
CA GLY A 798 25.57 -26.15 17.64
C GLY A 798 25.33 -26.33 16.14
N LYS A 799 24.92 -27.52 15.69
CA LYS A 799 24.57 -27.74 14.29
C LYS A 799 23.20 -27.15 14.00
N LEU A 800 23.16 -26.22 13.04
CA LEU A 800 21.95 -25.56 12.58
C LEU A 800 21.07 -26.49 11.72
N ARG A 801 19.77 -26.48 11.98
CA ARG A 801 18.71 -27.01 11.11
C ARG A 801 17.56 -26.00 11.07
N ALA A 802 17.01 -25.79 9.89
CA ALA A 802 15.87 -24.91 9.72
C ALA A 802 14.81 -25.50 8.79
N TRP A 803 13.57 -25.13 9.07
CA TRP A 803 12.39 -25.49 8.30
C TRP A 803 11.52 -24.28 8.05
N ALA A 804 10.96 -24.16 6.86
CA ALA A 804 10.10 -23.04 6.51
C ALA A 804 8.89 -23.49 5.69
N ILE A 805 7.86 -22.65 5.68
CA ILE A 805 6.71 -22.78 4.78
C ILE A 805 6.19 -21.39 4.44
N ASN A 806 5.76 -21.22 3.20
CA ASN A 806 4.95 -20.09 2.75
C ASN A 806 3.62 -20.66 2.25
N GLN A 807 2.50 -20.05 2.61
CA GLN A 807 1.17 -20.65 2.46
C GLN A 807 0.76 -20.93 1.02
N PHE A 808 1.44 -20.33 0.04
CA PHE A 808 1.11 -20.49 -1.38
C PHE A 808 2.32 -20.67 -2.30
N GLY A 809 3.53 -20.33 -1.88
CA GLY A 809 4.74 -20.47 -2.71
C GLY A 809 5.56 -19.19 -2.77
N SER A 810 6.56 -19.14 -3.66
CA SER A 810 7.52 -18.02 -3.77
C SER A 810 7.12 -16.95 -4.78
N ASN A 811 6.11 -17.21 -5.64
CA ASN A 811 5.72 -16.29 -6.70
C ASN A 811 4.27 -15.82 -6.53
N PRO A 812 4.03 -14.81 -5.68
CA PRO A 812 2.69 -14.37 -5.41
C PRO A 812 2.08 -13.51 -6.54
N GLY A 813 2.91 -12.88 -7.38
CA GLY A 813 2.49 -11.90 -8.38
C GLY A 813 2.05 -12.50 -9.72
N ASP A 814 2.45 -13.73 -10.04
CA ASP A 814 2.11 -14.40 -11.30
C ASP A 814 1.24 -15.65 -11.06
N PRO A 815 -0.07 -15.59 -11.36
CA PRO A 815 -0.98 -16.73 -11.25
C PRO A 815 -0.62 -17.94 -12.13
N ASP A 816 0.14 -17.72 -13.22
CA ASP A 816 0.55 -18.77 -14.15
C ASP A 816 1.87 -19.44 -13.73
N SER A 817 2.55 -18.90 -12.71
CA SER A 817 3.78 -19.49 -12.17
C SER A 817 3.50 -20.84 -11.49
N PRO A 818 4.34 -21.86 -11.72
CA PRO A 818 4.22 -23.12 -10.97
C PRO A 818 4.40 -22.92 -9.47
N HIS A 819 5.08 -21.84 -9.05
CA HIS A 819 5.34 -21.49 -7.66
C HIS A 819 4.29 -20.55 -7.05
N HIS A 820 3.11 -20.45 -7.69
CA HIS A 820 1.98 -19.67 -7.18
C HIS A 820 1.12 -20.43 -6.15
N THR A 821 1.10 -21.77 -6.22
CA THR A 821 0.28 -22.63 -5.34
C THR A 821 0.96 -23.95 -4.91
N ASP A 822 2.22 -24.18 -5.25
CA ASP A 822 2.93 -25.44 -5.04
C ASP A 822 3.12 -25.80 -3.55
N GLN A 823 3.26 -24.81 -2.68
CA GLN A 823 3.35 -25.02 -1.23
C GLN A 823 1.99 -25.13 -0.53
N ALA A 824 0.88 -24.78 -1.21
CA ALA A 824 -0.44 -24.71 -0.58
C ALA A 824 -0.94 -26.06 -0.01
N PRO A 825 -0.74 -27.20 -0.70
CA PRO A 825 -1.03 -28.52 -0.13
C PRO A 825 -0.22 -28.83 1.14
N LEU A 826 1.08 -28.51 1.15
CA LEU A 826 1.94 -28.71 2.33
C LEU A 826 1.46 -27.86 3.50
N PHE A 827 1.15 -26.59 3.24
CA PHE A 827 0.62 -25.69 4.25
C PHE A 827 -0.68 -26.23 4.83
N ALA A 828 -1.64 -26.65 3.99
CA ALA A 828 -2.91 -27.23 4.44
C ALA A 828 -2.71 -28.52 5.26
N ASP A 829 -1.70 -29.32 4.92
CA ASP A 829 -1.31 -30.55 5.63
C ASP A 829 -0.45 -30.32 6.87
N GLU A 830 -0.12 -29.06 7.21
CA GLU A 830 0.75 -28.70 8.34
C GLU A 830 2.17 -29.27 8.21
N LYS A 831 2.68 -29.35 6.98
CA LYS A 831 4.03 -29.81 6.64
C LYS A 831 4.95 -28.63 6.37
N LEU A 832 6.22 -28.83 6.69
CA LEU A 832 7.29 -27.86 6.47
C LEU A 832 8.27 -28.38 5.44
N ARG A 833 9.01 -27.47 4.81
CA ARG A 833 10.12 -27.78 3.93
C ARG A 833 11.42 -27.60 4.70
N ASN A 834 12.42 -28.42 4.40
CA ASN A 834 13.78 -28.17 4.87
C ASN A 834 14.33 -26.92 4.16
N VAL A 835 15.09 -26.11 4.88
CA VAL A 835 15.81 -24.96 4.31
C VAL A 835 17.24 -25.37 3.96
N PRO A 836 17.65 -25.40 2.68
CA PRO A 836 19.06 -25.51 2.32
C PRO A 836 19.77 -24.21 2.69
N PHE A 837 20.76 -24.27 3.58
CA PHE A 837 21.32 -23.09 4.23
C PHE A 837 22.80 -22.87 3.91
N THR A 838 23.61 -23.92 3.81
CA THR A 838 25.00 -23.72 3.36
C THR A 838 25.06 -23.53 1.85
N ARG A 839 26.11 -22.86 1.33
CA ARG A 839 26.33 -22.76 -0.12
C ARG A 839 26.33 -24.13 -0.80
N GLU A 840 26.89 -25.15 -0.17
CA GLU A 840 26.91 -26.53 -0.69
C GLU A 840 25.49 -27.11 -0.79
N GLU A 841 24.69 -26.99 0.27
CA GLU A 841 23.30 -27.44 0.30
C GLU A 841 22.45 -26.72 -0.75
N VAL A 842 22.61 -25.40 -0.90
CA VAL A 842 21.91 -24.58 -1.90
C VAL A 842 22.23 -25.05 -3.31
N LEU A 843 23.52 -25.26 -3.62
CA LEU A 843 23.92 -25.73 -4.95
C LEU A 843 23.46 -27.16 -5.21
N ALA A 844 23.40 -28.01 -4.19
CA ALA A 844 22.85 -29.37 -4.30
C ALA A 844 21.33 -29.39 -4.53
N ALA A 845 20.60 -28.41 -3.97
CA ALA A 845 19.15 -28.27 -4.12
C ALA A 845 18.72 -27.52 -5.39
N ALA A 846 19.68 -26.98 -6.17
CA ALA A 846 19.41 -26.13 -7.32
C ALA A 846 18.56 -26.80 -8.40
N LYS A 847 17.49 -26.14 -8.84
CA LYS A 847 16.73 -26.50 -10.05
C LYS A 847 17.03 -25.58 -11.22
N ARG A 848 17.34 -24.31 -10.93
CA ARG A 848 17.72 -23.31 -11.94
C ARG A 848 18.82 -22.42 -11.37
N THR A 849 19.82 -22.14 -12.18
CA THR A 849 20.92 -21.25 -11.82
C THR A 849 21.19 -20.30 -12.98
N TYR A 850 21.32 -19.01 -12.71
CA TYR A 850 21.57 -17.99 -13.73
C TYR A 850 22.24 -16.75 -13.13
N ARG A 851 22.76 -15.91 -14.01
CA ARG A 851 23.33 -14.61 -13.69
C ARG A 851 22.44 -13.54 -14.32
N PRO A 852 21.95 -12.54 -13.57
CA PRO A 852 21.10 -11.50 -14.12
C PRO A 852 21.72 -10.84 -15.35
N VAL A 853 22.97 -10.39 -15.28
CA VAL A 853 23.63 -9.65 -16.38
C VAL A 853 23.84 -10.44 -17.68
N GLU A 854 23.73 -11.77 -17.65
CA GLU A 854 23.98 -12.65 -18.82
C GLU A 854 22.72 -13.03 -19.60
N GLN A 855 21.53 -12.73 -19.06
CA GLN A 855 20.24 -12.91 -19.75
C GLN A 855 19.96 -11.76 -20.71
#